data_AF-A0A971FLZ9-F1
#
_entry.id   AF-A0A971FLZ9-F1
#
_cell.length_a   1.000
_cell.length_b   1.000
_cell.length_c   1.000
_cell.angle_alpha   90.00
_cell.angle_beta   90.00
_cell.angle_gamma   90.00
#
_symmetry.space_group_name_H-M   'P 1'
#
loop_
_entity.id
_entity.type
_entity.pdbx_description
1 polymer ?
#
loop_
_entity_poly.entity_id
_entity_poly.type
_entity_poly.pdbx_seq_one_letter_code
_entity_poly.pdbx_strand_id
1 'polypeptide(L)'
;MKKNHLSGGAFVTVLFVIVCTPWNDALSEADPGGVKESPAKDMNLLQLGEAVRWDTSKVNEVMNWLHVAPWKDNEFIARPSNAIVEHLDLYKKPESEPISFLSEARQLGLKGDHVKAAQTLIQSAFRNRTLLSFQSQHMDTVAFPLVRALLESGERQVALQLLSACTVMSGDPVGYFRACLLRFTPEEIAFLWQEEDPFVVLVDFGGAEDAFLSVLVDRQKRDKMQADIEYAGVSGGEDCLRVTLSGSKYDDLLILGRQEYFMALTAGEAGLRARVRTENPQPLEFVVQVLGKLWSNEPFQWLLRVPEPKADENGWLCFDTASVQKDLLGALFQQYGWARSFTMHFAEPEALSKAQLTIAGMGIDIPPGSENTVWLDRIELYLPRGSWLHEAKAPSAAEFGDFWLTPGPVRAKTEDAGGKEEALEALRAMGYLGAVTASHSANGVTIYDPNRASPGVNFLVSGHAPELILTDMEGKPLHTWRCNFESPDWPESELPASFMKSSFWRRAHLYPDGEVLAVLDYIVLTKMDKDGKVIWVKPGGYHHNMDVGDDGTIHVLYAEKQHHPETGLGHEPLVDYIMALDPQGRELWRVSLIKALENSYYAPVLHSLNFAGDVLHTNSIKVLDGVLAQRIPAFKRGNIMVCMHQPSLIAVIDPEQEAVVWALGDQWLYPHEPVVLSGGTMLIFDNHGPQWHYMNRLASRILEFDPVTREVLWEYTGTRQQPFHSYFCGSVAQLPNNNLLISETSGGRAFEVTREKEIVWEYYNPFRGGENGEHIAVIFEIIRFPESYVASWLLSG
;
A
#
# COMPACT_ATOMS: atom_id res chain seq x y z
N MET A 1 -45.93 -13.66 -17.54
CA MET A 1 -46.77 -12.98 -16.53
C MET A 1 -46.33 -13.43 -15.14
N LYS A 2 -46.48 -12.58 -14.11
CA LYS A 2 -46.42 -12.90 -12.66
C LYS A 2 -45.11 -13.60 -12.18
N LYS A 3 -44.23 -12.86 -11.50
CA LYS A 3 -44.15 -12.79 -10.02
C LYS A 3 -43.83 -14.13 -9.34
N ASN A 4 -42.63 -14.23 -8.76
CA ASN A 4 -42.47 -14.48 -7.31
C ASN A 4 -41.06 -14.09 -6.83
N HIS A 5 -40.86 -14.21 -5.51
CA HIS A 5 -39.86 -13.53 -4.68
C HIS A 5 -38.37 -13.86 -4.94
N LEU A 6 -37.51 -12.94 -4.47
CA LEU A 6 -36.09 -13.12 -4.21
C LEU A 6 -35.85 -14.14 -3.07
N SER A 7 -34.92 -15.07 -3.26
CA SER A 7 -34.16 -15.74 -2.19
C SER A 7 -33.08 -16.66 -2.79
N GLY A 8 -31.85 -16.58 -2.29
CA GLY A 8 -30.72 -17.44 -2.71
C GLY A 8 -29.80 -16.79 -3.75
N GLY A 9 -28.51 -16.70 -3.45
CA GLY A 9 -27.50 -16.11 -4.32
C GLY A 9 -26.80 -17.16 -5.21
N ALA A 10 -26.61 -16.82 -6.48
CA ALA A 10 -25.66 -17.47 -7.40
C ALA A 10 -25.52 -16.61 -8.66
N PHE A 11 -24.68 -15.57 -8.63
CA PHE A 11 -24.35 -14.80 -9.84
C PHE A 11 -22.97 -15.21 -10.37
N VAL A 12 -22.97 -15.78 -11.57
CA VAL A 12 -21.77 -16.14 -12.32
C VAL A 12 -21.16 -14.86 -12.90
N THR A 13 -19.98 -14.49 -12.41
CA THR A 13 -19.23 -13.33 -12.92
C THR A 13 -18.70 -13.57 -14.32
N VAL A 14 -19.11 -12.74 -15.27
CA VAL A 14 -18.31 -12.46 -16.48
C VAL A 14 -18.14 -10.94 -16.54
N LEU A 15 -16.90 -10.50 -16.36
CA LEU A 15 -16.51 -9.11 -16.23
C LEU A 15 -16.04 -8.55 -17.58
N PHE A 16 -16.37 -7.29 -17.88
CA PHE A 16 -15.48 -6.38 -18.64
C PHE A 16 -15.83 -4.93 -18.27
N VAL A 17 -14.82 -4.05 -18.26
CA VAL A 17 -14.86 -2.75 -17.55
C VAL A 17 -14.49 -1.60 -18.50
N ILE A 18 -15.41 -0.63 -18.62
CA ILE A 18 -15.28 0.86 -18.51
C ILE A 18 -13.84 1.44 -18.72
N VAL A 19 -13.56 2.54 -19.47
CA VAL A 19 -13.80 3.97 -19.11
C VAL A 19 -13.66 4.95 -20.32
N CYS A 20 -14.36 6.10 -20.18
CA CYS A 20 -14.36 7.44 -20.81
C CYS A 20 -13.00 8.01 -21.35
N THR A 21 -12.82 9.16 -22.06
CA THR A 21 -13.59 10.37 -22.52
C THR A 21 -12.65 11.20 -23.48
N PRO A 22 -12.96 12.41 -24.03
CA PRO A 22 -14.18 13.24 -24.01
C PRO A 22 -14.77 13.53 -25.41
N TRP A 23 -15.76 14.43 -25.46
CA TRP A 23 -16.60 14.75 -26.62
C TRP A 23 -16.25 16.11 -27.24
N ASN A 24 -16.50 16.29 -28.53
CA ASN A 24 -16.78 17.61 -29.12
C ASN A 24 -17.65 17.49 -30.38
N ASP A 25 -18.70 18.31 -30.44
CA ASP A 25 -19.58 18.67 -31.58
C ASP A 25 -20.24 17.59 -32.49
N ALA A 26 -21.58 17.55 -32.36
CA ALA A 26 -22.60 17.73 -33.43
C ALA A 26 -23.29 16.52 -34.13
N LEU A 27 -24.65 16.56 -34.08
CA LEU A 27 -25.66 15.98 -35.00
C LEU A 27 -25.83 14.43 -35.02
N SER A 28 -26.99 13.82 -35.32
CA SER A 28 -28.43 14.22 -35.26
C SER A 28 -29.35 13.02 -35.61
N GLU A 29 -30.48 12.82 -34.89
CA GLU A 29 -31.67 11.99 -35.28
C GLU A 29 -31.46 10.45 -35.48
N ALA A 30 -32.47 9.55 -35.52
CA ALA A 30 -33.73 9.39 -34.76
C ALA A 30 -34.39 7.97 -34.91
N ASP A 31 -34.70 7.30 -33.77
CA ASP A 31 -35.83 6.35 -33.51
C ASP A 31 -35.94 4.98 -34.30
N PRO A 32 -36.97 4.07 -34.16
CA PRO A 32 -36.72 2.77 -33.50
C PRO A 32 -37.38 1.46 -34.07
N GLY A 33 -37.08 0.31 -33.43
CA GLY A 33 -37.88 -0.95 -33.43
C GLY A 33 -37.32 -2.15 -34.23
N GLY A 34 -37.56 -3.43 -33.90
CA GLY A 34 -38.17 -4.05 -32.69
C GLY A 34 -38.42 -5.59 -32.82
N VAL A 35 -38.62 -6.28 -31.67
CA VAL A 35 -39.27 -7.63 -31.47
C VAL A 35 -38.49 -8.96 -31.74
N LYS A 36 -38.23 -9.73 -30.65
CA LYS A 36 -38.38 -11.20 -30.32
C LYS A 36 -38.30 -12.29 -31.43
N GLU A 37 -37.85 -13.54 -31.22
CA GLU A 37 -38.23 -14.56 -30.20
C GLU A 37 -37.11 -15.61 -29.87
N SER A 38 -37.44 -16.65 -29.07
CA SER A 38 -36.57 -17.71 -28.46
C SER A 38 -37.47 -18.88 -27.98
N PRO A 39 -37.02 -20.10 -27.55
CA PRO A 39 -35.67 -20.70 -27.42
C PRO A 39 -35.54 -21.99 -28.32
N ALA A 40 -34.68 -23.03 -28.17
CA ALA A 40 -33.71 -23.53 -27.16
C ALA A 40 -32.62 -24.41 -27.88
N LYS A 41 -31.89 -25.42 -27.35
CA LYS A 41 -31.87 -26.21 -26.09
C LYS A 41 -30.53 -26.98 -25.89
N ASP A 42 -30.36 -27.66 -24.73
CA ASP A 42 -29.46 -28.77 -24.36
C ASP A 42 -28.11 -29.01 -25.10
N MET A 43 -26.98 -28.85 -24.40
CA MET A 43 -25.82 -29.76 -24.55
C MET A 43 -24.88 -29.73 -23.33
N ASN A 44 -24.20 -30.87 -23.04
CA ASN A 44 -23.30 -31.04 -21.90
C ASN A 44 -21.83 -30.69 -22.23
N LEU A 45 -21.09 -30.22 -21.22
CA LEU A 45 -19.73 -29.67 -21.35
C LEU A 45 -18.59 -30.69 -21.09
N LEU A 46 -18.80 -31.98 -21.42
CA LEU A 46 -17.88 -33.06 -21.03
C LEU A 46 -17.57 -34.08 -22.15
N GLN A 47 -17.19 -33.58 -23.33
CA GLN A 47 -16.41 -34.31 -24.36
C GLN A 47 -16.09 -33.38 -25.55
N LEU A 48 -14.80 -33.05 -25.75
CA LEU A 48 -14.19 -32.76 -27.07
C LEU A 48 -12.69 -32.42 -26.92
N GLY A 49 -11.89 -33.43 -26.60
CA GLY A 49 -10.44 -33.36 -26.74
C GLY A 49 -10.00 -33.89 -28.10
N GLU A 50 -10.26 -33.15 -29.18
CA GLU A 50 -9.68 -33.40 -30.51
C GLU A 50 -9.81 -32.16 -31.42
N ALA A 51 -9.04 -32.11 -32.52
CA ALA A 51 -8.75 -30.88 -33.24
C ALA A 51 -9.95 -30.27 -34.01
N VAL A 52 -10.47 -29.15 -33.51
CA VAL A 52 -11.48 -28.33 -34.21
C VAL A 52 -10.81 -27.32 -35.14
N ARG A 53 -10.88 -27.58 -36.46
CA ARG A 53 -10.74 -26.51 -37.47
C ARG A 53 -11.94 -25.56 -37.32
N TRP A 54 -11.70 -24.25 -37.35
CA TRP A 54 -12.75 -23.25 -37.20
C TRP A 54 -13.74 -23.30 -38.36
N ASP A 55 -14.98 -23.66 -38.05
CA ASP A 55 -16.13 -23.55 -38.96
C ASP A 55 -16.72 -22.13 -38.84
N THR A 56 -16.64 -21.36 -39.92
CA THR A 56 -17.07 -19.96 -39.96
C THR A 56 -18.59 -19.78 -39.90
N SER A 57 -19.38 -20.84 -40.07
CA SER A 57 -20.85 -20.77 -40.00
C SER A 57 -21.37 -20.33 -38.63
N LYS A 58 -20.71 -20.75 -37.53
CA LYS A 58 -21.14 -20.46 -36.15
C LYS A 58 -20.94 -19.00 -35.70
N VAL A 59 -20.10 -18.23 -36.39
CA VAL A 59 -19.89 -16.81 -36.08
C VAL A 59 -21.22 -16.03 -36.19
N ASN A 60 -22.06 -16.38 -37.16
CA ASN A 60 -23.36 -15.74 -37.35
C ASN A 60 -24.39 -16.11 -36.26
N GLU A 61 -24.31 -17.30 -35.65
CA GLU A 61 -25.15 -17.65 -34.50
C GLU A 61 -24.76 -16.84 -33.25
N VAL A 62 -23.47 -16.67 -32.99
CA VAL A 62 -22.97 -15.82 -31.89
C VAL A 62 -23.38 -14.37 -32.09
N MET A 63 -23.21 -13.82 -33.29
CA MET A 63 -23.60 -12.44 -33.61
C MET A 63 -25.13 -12.22 -33.55
N ASN A 64 -25.94 -13.19 -33.98
CA ASN A 64 -27.39 -13.14 -33.78
C ASN A 64 -27.79 -13.22 -32.31
N TRP A 65 -27.18 -14.12 -31.53
CA TRP A 65 -27.44 -14.22 -30.09
C TRP A 65 -27.14 -12.90 -29.37
N LEU A 66 -26.02 -12.26 -29.69
CA LEU A 66 -25.67 -10.93 -29.20
C LEU A 66 -26.67 -9.83 -29.61
N HIS A 67 -27.43 -10.03 -30.69
CA HIS A 67 -28.43 -9.09 -31.22
C HIS A 67 -29.85 -9.22 -30.63
N VAL A 68 -30.25 -10.39 -30.10
CA VAL A 68 -31.59 -10.60 -29.50
C VAL A 68 -31.59 -10.88 -27.99
N ALA A 69 -30.42 -10.92 -27.34
CA ALA A 69 -30.31 -11.17 -25.90
C ALA A 69 -30.83 -10.00 -25.01
N PRO A 70 -31.20 -10.27 -23.74
CA PRO A 70 -32.10 -9.40 -22.97
C PRO A 70 -31.51 -8.09 -22.43
N TRP A 71 -30.22 -7.80 -22.63
CA TRP A 71 -29.57 -6.58 -22.14
C TRP A 71 -29.94 -5.31 -22.93
N LYS A 72 -30.72 -5.45 -24.01
CA LYS A 72 -31.05 -4.37 -24.95
C LYS A 72 -31.85 -3.20 -24.36
N ASP A 73 -32.47 -3.40 -23.18
CA ASP A 73 -33.35 -2.44 -22.51
C ASP A 73 -32.66 -1.73 -21.32
N ASN A 74 -31.33 -1.79 -21.18
CA ASN A 74 -30.55 -1.06 -20.16
C ASN A 74 -29.56 -0.07 -20.81
N GLU A 75 -29.73 1.22 -20.56
CA GLU A 75 -29.00 2.31 -21.24
C GLU A 75 -27.52 2.51 -20.80
N PHE A 76 -26.99 1.65 -19.94
CA PHE A 76 -25.68 1.82 -19.29
C PHE A 76 -24.51 1.04 -19.93
N ILE A 77 -24.67 0.51 -21.15
CA ILE A 77 -23.57 -0.02 -21.95
C ILE A 77 -23.41 0.86 -23.20
N ALA A 78 -22.31 1.61 -23.27
CA ALA A 78 -21.97 2.37 -24.45
C ALA A 78 -21.81 1.41 -25.66
N ARG A 79 -22.54 1.69 -26.75
CA ARG A 79 -22.26 1.02 -28.03
C ARG A 79 -20.82 1.37 -28.45
N PRO A 80 -20.06 0.43 -29.03
CA PRO A 80 -18.84 0.81 -29.74
C PRO A 80 -19.20 1.88 -30.78
N SER A 81 -18.37 2.91 -30.91
CA SER A 81 -18.64 4.00 -31.86
C SER A 81 -18.75 3.45 -33.27
N ASN A 82 -19.58 4.05 -34.12
CA ASN A 82 -19.71 3.63 -35.51
C ASN A 82 -18.33 3.59 -36.20
N ALA A 83 -17.43 4.52 -35.88
CA ALA A 83 -16.05 4.50 -36.33
C ALA A 83 -15.28 3.22 -35.93
N ILE A 84 -15.42 2.70 -34.71
CA ILE A 84 -14.79 1.42 -34.30
C ILE A 84 -15.45 0.24 -35.02
N VAL A 85 -16.78 0.25 -35.18
CA VAL A 85 -17.50 -0.82 -35.90
C VAL A 85 -17.12 -0.84 -37.38
N GLU A 86 -17.06 0.33 -38.04
CA GLU A 86 -16.62 0.50 -39.42
C GLU A 86 -15.13 0.13 -39.59
N HIS A 87 -14.27 0.46 -38.63
CA HIS A 87 -12.86 0.07 -38.66
C HIS A 87 -12.68 -1.46 -38.53
N LEU A 88 -13.44 -2.11 -37.64
CA LEU A 88 -13.43 -3.57 -37.51
C LEU A 88 -14.10 -4.27 -38.71
N ASP A 89 -15.12 -3.67 -39.31
CA ASP A 89 -15.78 -4.18 -40.51
C ASP A 89 -14.90 -4.06 -41.77
N LEU A 90 -14.07 -3.02 -41.87
CA LEU A 90 -13.01 -2.92 -42.87
C LEU A 90 -12.00 -4.08 -42.76
N TYR A 91 -11.72 -4.56 -41.54
CA TYR A 91 -10.82 -5.68 -41.28
C TYR A 91 -11.47 -7.08 -41.31
N LYS A 92 -12.72 -7.23 -41.79
CA LYS A 92 -13.39 -8.53 -42.00
C LYS A 92 -12.74 -9.44 -43.07
N LYS A 93 -11.58 -9.08 -43.60
CA LYS A 93 -10.71 -9.94 -44.42
C LYS A 93 -9.26 -9.88 -43.92
N PRO A 94 -8.78 -10.89 -43.17
CA PRO A 94 -7.40 -10.96 -42.68
C PRO A 94 -6.29 -11.04 -43.76
N GLU A 95 -6.66 -11.09 -45.05
CA GLU A 95 -5.74 -11.36 -46.17
C GLU A 95 -5.73 -10.26 -47.25
N SER A 96 -6.44 -9.13 -47.06
CA SER A 96 -6.47 -8.04 -48.05
C SER A 96 -5.74 -6.77 -47.56
N GLU A 97 -4.54 -6.58 -48.12
CA GLU A 97 -3.59 -5.48 -47.94
C GLU A 97 -2.98 -5.32 -46.53
N PRO A 98 -1.66 -5.61 -46.36
CA PRO A 98 -0.96 -5.38 -45.10
C PRO A 98 -0.82 -3.90 -44.77
N ILE A 99 -0.57 -3.61 -43.49
CA ILE A 99 -0.11 -2.30 -43.02
C ILE A 99 1.08 -1.83 -43.89
N SER A 100 0.91 -0.73 -44.61
CA SER A 100 1.73 -0.38 -45.78
C SER A 100 3.22 -0.29 -45.47
N PHE A 101 3.58 0.31 -44.34
CA PHE A 101 4.98 0.48 -43.93
C PHE A 101 5.71 -0.85 -43.64
N LEU A 102 5.02 -1.93 -43.24
CA LEU A 102 5.64 -3.25 -43.08
C LEU A 102 6.03 -3.84 -44.44
N SER A 103 5.20 -3.59 -45.47
CA SER A 103 5.50 -3.98 -46.84
C SER A 103 6.60 -3.11 -47.45
N GLU A 104 6.59 -1.80 -47.16
CA GLU A 104 7.64 -0.87 -47.60
C GLU A 104 8.99 -1.20 -46.96
N ALA A 105 9.07 -1.36 -45.64
CA ALA A 105 10.30 -1.75 -44.94
C ALA A 105 10.83 -3.09 -45.46
N ARG A 106 9.97 -4.08 -45.71
CA ARG A 106 10.35 -5.35 -46.34
C ARG A 106 10.92 -5.14 -47.75
N GLN A 107 10.32 -4.28 -48.56
CA GLN A 107 10.82 -3.95 -49.90
C GLN A 107 12.12 -3.14 -49.91
N LEU A 108 12.33 -2.26 -48.92
CA LEU A 108 13.58 -1.52 -48.75
C LEU A 108 14.71 -2.46 -48.29
N GLY A 109 14.42 -3.34 -47.33
CA GLY A 109 15.35 -4.40 -46.89
C GLY A 109 15.78 -5.31 -48.03
N LEU A 110 14.83 -5.78 -48.86
CA LEU A 110 15.13 -6.59 -50.05
C LEU A 110 15.91 -5.84 -51.16
N LYS A 111 16.07 -4.52 -51.05
CA LYS A 111 16.91 -3.68 -51.94
C LYS A 111 18.26 -3.33 -51.30
N GLY A 112 18.55 -3.77 -50.08
CA GLY A 112 19.76 -3.44 -49.32
C GLY A 112 19.70 -2.11 -48.55
N ASP A 113 18.56 -1.40 -48.56
CA ASP A 113 18.38 -0.12 -47.88
C ASP A 113 17.95 -0.33 -46.41
N HIS A 114 18.81 -1.01 -45.65
CA HIS A 114 18.49 -1.49 -44.29
C HIS A 114 18.21 -0.36 -43.30
N VAL A 115 18.97 0.75 -43.38
CA VAL A 115 18.81 1.91 -42.49
C VAL A 115 17.44 2.57 -42.71
N LYS A 116 17.06 2.81 -43.97
CA LYS A 116 15.74 3.40 -44.26
C LYS A 116 14.59 2.44 -43.96
N ALA A 117 14.78 1.14 -44.20
CA ALA A 117 13.82 0.12 -43.80
C ALA A 117 13.56 0.14 -42.27
N ALA A 118 14.63 0.24 -41.47
CA ALA A 118 14.53 0.34 -40.02
C ALA A 118 13.88 1.66 -39.57
N GLN A 119 14.29 2.80 -40.13
CA GLN A 119 13.67 4.10 -39.85
C GLN A 119 12.16 4.11 -40.16
N THR A 120 11.74 3.45 -41.25
CA THR A 120 10.33 3.27 -41.63
C THR A 120 9.54 2.52 -40.55
N LEU A 121 10.13 1.49 -39.93
CA LEU A 121 9.53 0.76 -38.81
C LEU A 121 9.52 1.59 -37.52
N ILE A 122 10.64 2.25 -37.19
CA ILE A 122 10.80 3.06 -35.97
C ILE A 122 9.80 4.23 -35.94
N GLN A 123 9.66 4.99 -37.03
CA GLN A 123 8.69 6.10 -37.12
C GLN A 123 7.23 5.61 -37.05
N SER A 124 6.97 4.41 -37.56
CA SER A 124 5.64 3.81 -37.53
C SER A 124 5.26 3.22 -36.16
N ALA A 125 6.26 2.75 -35.40
CA ALA A 125 6.15 2.21 -34.06
C ALA A 125 5.51 3.21 -33.08
N PHE A 126 6.10 4.40 -32.98
CA PHE A 126 5.63 5.45 -32.07
C PHE A 126 4.20 5.88 -32.35
N ARG A 127 3.77 5.83 -33.62
CA ARG A 127 2.46 6.33 -34.08
C ARG A 127 1.33 5.30 -33.99
N ASN A 128 1.62 3.99 -33.90
CA ASN A 128 0.61 2.92 -34.05
C ASN A 128 0.73 1.79 -33.02
N ARG A 129 1.36 2.04 -31.86
CA ARG A 129 1.70 1.04 -30.81
C ARG A 129 0.59 0.00 -30.54
N THR A 130 -0.64 0.44 -30.28
CA THR A 130 -1.78 -0.42 -29.92
C THR A 130 -2.27 -1.33 -31.05
N LEU A 131 -2.09 -0.95 -32.32
CA LEU A 131 -2.45 -1.82 -33.45
C LEU A 131 -1.41 -2.93 -33.65
N LEU A 132 -0.14 -2.63 -33.35
CA LEU A 132 1.00 -3.46 -33.71
C LEU A 132 1.35 -4.51 -32.65
N SER A 133 0.94 -4.33 -31.39
CA SER A 133 1.00 -5.40 -30.38
C SER A 133 0.24 -6.66 -30.82
N PHE A 134 -0.89 -6.51 -31.52
CA PHE A 134 -1.65 -7.62 -32.11
C PHE A 134 -0.98 -8.25 -33.34
N GLN A 135 0.08 -7.63 -33.88
CA GLN A 135 0.83 -8.13 -35.05
C GLN A 135 2.33 -8.34 -34.76
N SER A 136 2.72 -8.41 -33.47
CA SER A 136 4.12 -8.52 -33.03
C SER A 136 4.89 -9.66 -33.70
N GLN A 137 4.27 -10.84 -33.84
CA GLN A 137 4.84 -11.98 -34.59
C GLN A 137 5.09 -11.68 -36.07
N HIS A 138 4.21 -10.93 -36.74
CA HIS A 138 4.40 -10.59 -38.16
C HIS A 138 5.47 -9.52 -38.35
N MET A 139 5.51 -8.53 -37.43
CA MET A 139 6.56 -7.50 -37.37
C MET A 139 7.95 -8.13 -37.20
N ASP A 140 8.13 -9.10 -36.31
CA ASP A 140 9.42 -9.79 -36.12
C ASP A 140 10.00 -10.37 -37.41
N THR A 141 9.14 -10.93 -38.29
CA THR A 141 9.57 -11.49 -39.59
C THR A 141 10.18 -10.47 -40.55
N VAL A 142 10.05 -9.18 -40.27
CA VAL A 142 10.68 -8.07 -41.00
C VAL A 142 11.77 -7.40 -40.16
N ALA A 143 11.50 -7.15 -38.89
CA ALA A 143 12.38 -6.40 -38.01
C ALA A 143 13.67 -7.17 -37.64
N PHE A 144 13.58 -8.42 -37.18
CA PHE A 144 14.78 -9.14 -36.72
C PHE A 144 15.82 -9.39 -37.84
N PRO A 145 15.42 -9.76 -39.09
CA PRO A 145 16.36 -9.81 -40.21
C PRO A 145 17.02 -8.46 -40.51
N LEU A 146 16.28 -7.34 -40.39
CA LEU A 146 16.85 -5.99 -40.56
C LEU A 146 17.84 -5.65 -39.43
N VAL A 147 17.54 -6.01 -38.18
CA VAL A 147 18.49 -5.81 -37.06
C VAL A 147 19.81 -6.51 -37.35
N ARG A 148 19.81 -7.81 -37.74
CA ARG A 148 21.05 -8.51 -38.11
C ARG A 148 21.79 -7.82 -39.27
N ALA A 149 21.07 -7.48 -40.34
CA ALA A 149 21.66 -6.88 -41.53
C ALA A 149 22.22 -5.45 -41.29
N LEU A 150 21.77 -4.76 -40.23
CA LEU A 150 22.37 -3.52 -39.72
C LEU A 150 23.64 -3.78 -38.91
N LEU A 151 23.69 -4.84 -38.09
CA LEU A 151 24.91 -5.21 -37.37
C LEU A 151 26.02 -5.63 -38.33
N GLU A 152 25.69 -6.41 -39.38
CA GLU A 152 26.60 -6.77 -40.47
C GLU A 152 27.16 -5.54 -41.20
N SER A 153 26.39 -4.45 -41.33
CA SER A 153 26.83 -3.18 -41.93
C SER A 153 27.45 -2.20 -40.93
N GLY A 154 27.54 -2.55 -39.65
CA GLY A 154 28.11 -1.71 -38.58
C GLY A 154 27.16 -0.65 -37.97
N GLU A 155 25.89 -0.63 -38.37
CA GLU A 155 24.88 0.39 -38.02
C GLU A 155 24.25 0.16 -36.63
N ARG A 156 25.11 -0.01 -35.61
CA ARG A 156 24.78 -0.39 -34.22
C ARG A 156 23.67 0.46 -33.60
N GLN A 157 23.72 1.79 -33.78
CA GLN A 157 22.72 2.72 -33.23
C GLN A 157 21.31 2.44 -33.80
N VAL A 158 21.20 2.32 -35.12
CA VAL A 158 19.92 2.05 -35.80
C VAL A 158 19.38 0.67 -35.44
N ALA A 159 20.27 -0.32 -35.28
CA ALA A 159 19.91 -1.67 -34.85
C ALA A 159 19.32 -1.68 -33.42
N LEU A 160 19.93 -0.94 -32.48
CA LEU A 160 19.45 -0.81 -31.10
C LEU A 160 18.12 -0.05 -31.02
N GLN A 161 17.95 1.02 -31.81
CA GLN A 161 16.68 1.76 -31.91
C GLN A 161 15.55 0.88 -32.46
N LEU A 162 15.81 0.10 -33.52
CA LEU A 162 14.82 -0.81 -34.10
C LEU A 162 14.43 -1.93 -33.11
N LEU A 163 15.40 -2.52 -32.42
CA LEU A 163 15.15 -3.54 -31.39
C LEU A 163 14.32 -2.96 -30.23
N SER A 164 14.67 -1.76 -29.76
CA SER A 164 13.98 -1.05 -28.68
C SER A 164 12.52 -0.74 -29.04
N ALA A 165 12.28 -0.17 -30.24
CA ALA A 165 10.95 0.09 -30.76
C ALA A 165 10.10 -1.19 -30.81
N CYS A 166 10.61 -2.27 -31.42
CA CYS A 166 9.89 -3.55 -31.50
C CYS A 166 9.57 -4.13 -30.12
N THR A 167 10.48 -3.97 -29.16
CA THR A 167 10.31 -4.41 -27.77
C THR A 167 9.23 -3.61 -27.05
N VAL A 168 9.18 -2.30 -27.22
CA VAL A 168 8.15 -1.42 -26.62
C VAL A 168 6.76 -1.68 -27.22
N MET A 169 6.68 -2.20 -28.45
CA MET A 169 5.43 -2.52 -29.16
C MET A 169 4.88 -3.92 -28.90
N SER A 170 5.68 -4.88 -28.45
CA SER A 170 5.30 -6.31 -28.47
C SER A 170 4.09 -6.66 -27.59
N GLY A 171 3.78 -5.82 -26.60
CA GLY A 171 2.84 -6.11 -25.50
C GLY A 171 3.47 -6.89 -24.34
N ASP A 172 4.63 -7.52 -24.59
CA ASP A 172 5.46 -8.23 -23.61
C ASP A 172 6.94 -7.86 -23.87
N PRO A 173 7.43 -6.74 -23.29
CA PRO A 173 8.78 -6.25 -23.57
C PRO A 173 9.87 -7.21 -23.05
N VAL A 174 9.68 -7.78 -21.86
CA VAL A 174 10.64 -8.69 -21.22
C VAL A 174 10.77 -9.98 -22.01
N GLY A 175 9.65 -10.62 -22.38
CA GLY A 175 9.64 -11.85 -23.17
C GLY A 175 10.14 -11.66 -24.59
N TYR A 176 9.76 -10.56 -25.27
CA TYR A 176 10.25 -10.27 -26.62
C TYR A 176 11.76 -10.01 -26.64
N PHE A 177 12.29 -9.19 -25.73
CA PHE A 177 13.72 -8.91 -25.67
C PHE A 177 14.53 -10.19 -25.37
N ARG A 178 14.05 -11.02 -24.42
CA ARG A 178 14.62 -12.33 -24.11
C ARG A 178 14.64 -13.26 -25.33
N ALA A 179 13.55 -13.32 -26.09
CA ALA A 179 13.45 -14.11 -27.32
C ALA A 179 14.40 -13.61 -28.42
N CYS A 180 14.70 -12.31 -28.49
CA CYS A 180 15.72 -11.76 -29.38
C CYS A 180 17.14 -12.15 -28.94
N LEU A 181 17.48 -12.03 -27.64
CA LEU A 181 18.79 -12.43 -27.12
C LEU A 181 19.13 -13.90 -27.40
N LEU A 182 18.15 -14.81 -27.29
CA LEU A 182 18.31 -16.23 -27.60
C LEU A 182 18.54 -16.54 -29.10
N ARG A 183 18.41 -15.54 -30.00
CA ARG A 183 18.63 -15.69 -31.44
C ARG A 183 19.95 -15.08 -31.93
N PHE A 184 20.55 -14.16 -31.16
CA PHE A 184 21.83 -13.54 -31.48
C PHE A 184 23.02 -14.47 -31.13
N THR A 185 24.14 -14.30 -31.83
CA THR A 185 25.42 -14.94 -31.47
C THR A 185 26.13 -14.12 -30.37
N PRO A 186 27.11 -14.71 -29.63
CA PRO A 186 27.91 -13.96 -28.66
C PRO A 186 28.61 -12.73 -29.26
N GLU A 187 28.99 -12.79 -30.53
CA GLU A 187 29.64 -11.70 -31.27
C GLU A 187 28.66 -10.57 -31.60
N GLU A 188 27.42 -10.90 -32.01
CA GLU A 188 26.36 -9.91 -32.22
C GLU A 188 25.97 -9.22 -30.90
N ILE A 189 25.89 -9.96 -29.80
CA ILE A 189 25.62 -9.42 -28.46
C ILE A 189 26.74 -8.47 -28.03
N ALA A 190 28.01 -8.87 -28.17
CA ALA A 190 29.17 -8.04 -27.82
C ALA A 190 29.40 -6.84 -28.76
N PHE A 191 28.78 -6.84 -29.95
CA PHE A 191 28.77 -5.69 -30.85
C PHE A 191 27.60 -4.73 -30.55
N LEU A 192 26.43 -5.24 -30.16
CA LEU A 192 25.29 -4.45 -29.70
C LEU A 192 25.58 -3.75 -28.36
N TRP A 193 26.09 -4.48 -27.37
CA TRP A 193 26.30 -4.01 -26.00
C TRP A 193 27.76 -4.13 -25.59
N GLN A 194 28.30 -3.03 -25.05
CA GLN A 194 29.68 -2.93 -24.56
C GLN A 194 29.75 -2.97 -23.02
N GLU A 195 28.60 -3.10 -22.36
CA GLU A 195 28.43 -3.20 -20.91
C GLU A 195 28.13 -4.65 -20.50
N GLU A 196 28.08 -4.93 -19.20
CA GLU A 196 27.93 -6.31 -18.69
C GLU A 196 26.52 -6.91 -18.89
N ASP A 197 25.49 -6.07 -18.99
CA ASP A 197 24.08 -6.46 -19.17
C ASP A 197 23.52 -5.91 -20.50
N PRO A 198 22.86 -6.72 -21.34
CA PRO A 198 22.09 -6.24 -22.49
C PRO A 198 20.89 -5.38 -22.07
N PHE A 199 20.66 -4.26 -22.78
CA PHE A 199 19.55 -3.34 -22.53
C PHE A 199 18.84 -2.83 -23.79
N VAL A 200 17.64 -2.31 -23.63
CA VAL A 200 16.88 -1.55 -24.65
C VAL A 200 16.35 -0.25 -24.06
N VAL A 201 16.23 0.79 -24.89
CA VAL A 201 15.73 2.11 -24.46
C VAL A 201 14.20 2.12 -24.50
N LEU A 202 13.58 2.38 -23.34
CA LEU A 202 12.12 2.46 -23.19
C LEU A 202 11.59 3.88 -23.39
N VAL A 203 12.36 4.86 -22.91
CA VAL A 203 12.11 6.29 -23.11
C VAL A 203 13.44 6.93 -23.50
N ASP A 204 13.44 7.62 -24.63
CA ASP A 204 14.47 8.55 -25.06
C ASP A 204 13.90 9.96 -24.86
N PHE A 205 14.60 10.79 -24.10
CA PHE A 205 14.19 12.16 -23.78
C PHE A 205 14.86 13.22 -24.67
N GLY A 206 15.83 12.83 -25.51
CA GLY A 206 16.49 13.70 -26.49
C GLY A 206 15.76 13.78 -27.84
N GLY A 207 14.93 12.78 -28.17
CA GLY A 207 14.16 12.72 -29.42
C GLY A 207 13.16 13.88 -29.61
N ALA A 208 13.46 14.79 -30.55
CA ALA A 208 12.84 16.11 -30.66
C ALA A 208 11.37 16.22 -31.18
N GLU A 209 10.69 15.12 -31.57
CA GLU A 209 9.38 15.23 -32.28
C GLU A 209 8.19 14.40 -31.74
N ASP A 210 8.36 13.37 -30.88
CA ASP A 210 7.26 12.42 -30.56
C ASP A 210 7.07 12.08 -29.05
N ALA A 211 7.80 12.71 -28.11
CA ALA A 211 7.71 12.38 -26.67
C ALA A 211 6.52 13.05 -25.95
N PHE A 212 5.31 12.57 -26.22
CA PHE A 212 4.07 12.91 -25.49
C PHE A 212 4.07 12.39 -24.04
N LEU A 213 4.87 13.01 -23.17
CA LEU A 213 4.81 12.84 -21.72
C LEU A 213 3.66 13.64 -21.12
N SER A 214 2.97 13.08 -20.13
CA SER A 214 2.18 13.86 -19.17
C SER A 214 3.02 14.12 -17.92
N VAL A 215 2.86 15.30 -17.33
CA VAL A 215 3.51 15.67 -16.07
C VAL A 215 2.46 15.68 -14.95
N LEU A 216 2.66 14.80 -13.98
CA LEU A 216 1.77 14.58 -12.85
C LEU A 216 2.54 14.92 -11.57
N VAL A 217 2.50 16.20 -11.19
CA VAL A 217 2.97 16.63 -9.86
C VAL A 217 1.95 16.18 -8.81
N ASP A 218 2.36 15.23 -7.97
CA ASP A 218 1.67 14.86 -6.74
C ASP A 218 2.31 15.57 -5.54
N ARG A 219 1.68 16.66 -5.08
CA ARG A 219 1.14 16.73 -3.72
C ARG A 219 0.37 18.01 -3.42
N GLN A 220 -0.58 17.86 -2.51
CA GLN A 220 -1.39 18.85 -1.76
C GLN A 220 -1.93 20.12 -2.45
N LYS A 221 -1.15 20.89 -3.22
CA LYS A 221 -1.54 22.20 -3.82
C LYS A 221 -1.03 22.36 -5.25
N ARG A 222 -1.55 21.50 -6.15
CA ARG A 222 -1.28 21.47 -7.61
C ARG A 222 -1.62 22.79 -8.32
N ASP A 223 -2.36 23.69 -7.67
CA ASP A 223 -2.65 25.06 -8.11
C ASP A 223 -1.48 26.06 -7.96
N LYS A 224 -0.39 25.68 -7.26
CA LYS A 224 0.70 26.61 -6.86
C LYS A 224 2.09 26.26 -7.35
N MET A 225 2.26 25.07 -7.92
CA MET A 225 3.54 24.59 -8.46
C MET A 225 3.54 24.73 -9.98
N GLN A 226 4.56 25.38 -10.53
CA GLN A 226 4.72 25.55 -11.98
C GLN A 226 5.79 24.60 -12.50
N ALA A 227 5.47 23.91 -13.59
CA ALA A 227 6.37 23.00 -14.29
C ALA A 227 6.68 23.57 -15.67
N ASP A 228 7.93 23.90 -15.91
CA ASP A 228 8.45 24.25 -17.23
C ASP A 228 9.24 23.08 -17.82
N ILE A 229 9.14 22.90 -19.13
CA ILE A 229 9.58 21.69 -19.84
C ILE A 229 10.28 22.12 -21.13
N GLU A 230 11.61 22.04 -21.15
CA GLU A 230 12.43 22.38 -22.31
C GLU A 230 13.19 21.15 -22.82
N TYR A 231 13.20 20.95 -24.14
CA TYR A 231 14.21 20.08 -24.78
C TYR A 231 15.56 20.80 -24.72
N ALA A 232 16.42 20.38 -23.79
CA ALA A 232 17.69 21.04 -23.48
C ALA A 232 18.82 20.50 -24.37
N GLY A 233 18.75 20.84 -25.66
CA GLY A 233 19.84 20.57 -26.60
C GLY A 233 21.16 21.16 -26.10
N VAL A 234 22.15 20.29 -25.90
CA VAL A 234 23.55 20.61 -25.55
C VAL A 234 23.72 21.35 -24.19
N SER A 235 23.32 20.69 -23.10
CA SER A 235 23.83 20.99 -21.74
C SER A 235 24.96 20.03 -21.35
N GLY A 236 26.03 20.00 -22.15
CA GLY A 236 27.20 19.12 -21.97
C GLY A 236 27.61 18.32 -23.22
N GLY A 237 26.71 18.18 -24.20
CA GLY A 237 26.96 17.44 -25.45
C GLY A 237 25.99 16.28 -25.71
N GLU A 238 25.11 16.00 -24.75
CA GLU A 238 24.06 14.96 -24.83
C GLU A 238 22.68 15.64 -24.95
N ASP A 239 21.77 15.03 -25.71
CA ASP A 239 20.38 15.51 -25.87
C ASP A 239 19.51 15.00 -24.71
N CYS A 240 18.76 15.90 -24.08
CA CYS A 240 17.99 15.57 -22.87
C CYS A 240 16.78 16.49 -22.66
N LEU A 241 15.80 16.01 -21.88
CA LEU A 241 14.67 16.82 -21.42
C LEU A 241 15.04 17.51 -20.10
N ARG A 242 14.92 18.83 -20.03
CA ARG A 242 14.99 19.61 -18.79
C ARG A 242 13.58 19.88 -18.26
N VAL A 243 13.35 19.53 -17.01
CA VAL A 243 12.16 19.90 -16.24
C VAL A 243 12.59 20.83 -15.12
N THR A 244 12.09 22.06 -15.13
CA THR A 244 12.30 23.05 -14.07
C THR A 244 11.00 23.26 -13.31
N LEU A 245 11.04 23.14 -11.99
CA LEU A 245 9.84 23.17 -11.13
C LEU A 245 9.95 24.25 -10.07
N SER A 246 9.03 25.21 -10.10
CA SER A 246 9.02 26.36 -9.21
C SER A 246 7.91 26.30 -8.17
N GLY A 247 8.23 26.70 -6.94
CA GLY A 247 7.24 26.89 -5.86
C GLY A 247 6.93 25.67 -4.98
N SER A 248 7.74 24.61 -5.03
CA SER A 248 7.65 23.47 -4.11
C SER A 248 7.84 23.92 -2.65
N LYS A 249 7.06 23.36 -1.73
CA LYS A 249 7.08 23.74 -0.30
C LYS A 249 7.26 22.58 0.66
N TYR A 250 7.20 21.35 0.17
CA TYR A 250 7.29 20.11 0.95
C TYR A 250 8.08 19.08 0.14
N ASP A 251 8.25 17.86 0.66
CA ASP A 251 8.75 16.73 -0.14
C ASP A 251 7.63 16.28 -1.12
N ASP A 252 7.68 16.83 -2.33
CA ASP A 252 6.70 16.66 -3.43
C ASP A 252 7.16 15.55 -4.39
N LEU A 253 6.24 14.88 -5.11
CA LEU A 253 6.58 13.84 -6.09
C LEU A 253 6.23 14.28 -7.52
N LEU A 254 7.23 14.43 -8.38
CA LEU A 254 7.04 14.61 -9.82
C LEU A 254 6.93 13.24 -10.49
N ILE A 255 5.77 12.87 -11.05
CA ILE A 255 5.63 11.68 -11.91
C ILE A 255 5.60 12.09 -13.38
N LEU A 256 6.37 11.37 -14.20
CA LEU A 256 6.53 11.58 -15.63
C LEU A 256 6.13 10.30 -16.39
N GLY A 257 5.17 10.41 -17.30
CA GLY A 257 4.64 9.26 -18.03
C GLY A 257 3.29 9.59 -18.69
N ARG A 258 2.67 8.63 -19.37
CA ARG A 258 1.26 8.72 -19.76
C ARG A 258 0.43 8.04 -18.69
N GLN A 259 -0.72 8.60 -18.30
CA GLN A 259 -1.59 8.05 -17.24
C GLN A 259 -2.03 6.59 -17.46
N GLU A 260 -1.91 6.08 -18.69
CA GLU A 260 -2.36 4.74 -19.07
C GLU A 260 -1.22 3.92 -19.70
N TYR A 261 -0.89 2.83 -19.01
CA TYR A 261 -0.15 1.65 -19.50
C TYR A 261 1.15 1.90 -20.27
N PHE A 262 2.20 2.37 -19.56
CA PHE A 262 3.53 2.56 -20.15
C PHE A 262 4.21 1.23 -20.52
N MET A 263 4.29 0.26 -19.61
CA MET A 263 4.87 -1.07 -19.85
C MET A 263 4.13 -2.14 -19.05
N ALA A 264 3.51 -3.10 -19.74
CA ALA A 264 3.05 -4.34 -19.10
C ALA A 264 4.26 -5.17 -18.64
N LEU A 265 4.18 -5.70 -17.41
CA LEU A 265 5.21 -6.56 -16.82
C LEU A 265 4.74 -8.01 -16.84
N THR A 266 5.47 -8.84 -17.57
CA THR A 266 5.38 -10.31 -17.53
C THR A 266 6.37 -10.86 -16.52
N ALA A 267 6.27 -12.15 -16.21
CA ALA A 267 7.17 -12.80 -15.27
C ALA A 267 8.61 -12.88 -15.79
N GLY A 268 9.59 -12.82 -14.87
CA GLY A 268 10.99 -13.12 -15.12
C GLY A 268 11.97 -12.03 -14.69
N GLU A 269 13.22 -12.44 -14.51
CA GLU A 269 14.33 -11.53 -14.19
C GLU A 269 14.53 -10.47 -15.29
N ALA A 270 14.40 -9.20 -14.90
CA ALA A 270 14.70 -7.99 -15.67
C ALA A 270 14.88 -6.83 -14.68
N GLY A 271 15.54 -5.75 -15.08
CA GLY A 271 15.66 -4.54 -14.27
C GLY A 271 15.47 -3.26 -15.08
N LEU A 272 15.34 -2.14 -14.37
CA LEU A 272 15.23 -0.80 -14.96
C LEU A 272 16.43 0.06 -14.57
N ARG A 273 16.92 0.83 -15.54
CA ARG A 273 17.87 1.92 -15.30
C ARG A 273 17.27 3.25 -15.76
N ALA A 274 17.62 4.33 -15.08
CA ALA A 274 17.25 5.69 -15.48
C ALA A 274 18.43 6.65 -15.24
N ARG A 275 18.81 7.40 -16.29
CA ARG A 275 19.92 8.36 -16.25
C ARG A 275 19.35 9.78 -16.09
N VAL A 276 19.61 10.36 -14.92
CA VAL A 276 19.03 11.60 -14.41
C VAL A 276 20.15 12.53 -13.96
N ARG A 277 20.04 13.86 -14.14
CA ARG A 277 21.00 14.83 -13.57
C ARG A 277 20.23 15.94 -12.89
N THR A 278 20.78 16.55 -11.86
CA THR A 278 20.13 17.64 -11.12
C THR A 278 21.10 18.77 -10.84
N GLU A 279 20.56 20.00 -10.74
CA GLU A 279 21.38 21.20 -10.59
C GLU A 279 21.95 21.36 -9.17
N ASN A 280 21.23 20.82 -8.18
CA ASN A 280 21.68 20.71 -6.81
C ASN A 280 21.80 19.22 -6.43
N PRO A 281 22.90 18.77 -5.79
CA PRO A 281 23.03 17.41 -5.28
C PRO A 281 22.11 17.23 -4.06
N GLN A 282 20.89 16.77 -4.34
CA GLN A 282 19.85 16.48 -3.37
C GLN A 282 19.69 14.97 -3.19
N PRO A 283 19.18 14.48 -2.04
CA PRO A 283 18.73 13.11 -1.92
C PRO A 283 17.50 12.93 -2.82
N LEU A 284 17.70 12.23 -3.93
CA LEU A 284 16.70 11.96 -4.97
C LEU A 284 16.36 10.47 -4.92
N GLU A 285 15.08 10.13 -5.00
CA GLU A 285 14.65 8.75 -5.24
C GLU A 285 13.97 8.67 -6.59
N PHE A 286 14.34 7.69 -7.40
CA PHE A 286 13.61 7.37 -8.63
C PHE A 286 12.46 6.42 -8.29
N VAL A 287 11.26 6.75 -8.76
CA VAL A 287 9.99 6.17 -8.28
C VAL A 287 9.23 5.53 -9.43
N VAL A 288 9.18 4.20 -9.50
CA VAL A 288 8.44 3.48 -10.56
C VAL A 288 7.02 3.23 -10.09
N GLN A 289 6.06 3.95 -10.68
CA GLN A 289 4.63 3.75 -10.44
C GLN A 289 4.15 2.52 -11.20
N VAL A 290 3.57 1.55 -10.49
CA VAL A 290 3.01 0.32 -11.09
C VAL A 290 1.54 0.18 -10.72
N LEU A 291 0.68 0.14 -11.73
CA LEU A 291 -0.72 -0.27 -11.59
C LEU A 291 -0.82 -1.78 -11.75
N GLY A 292 -1.78 -2.39 -11.08
CA GLY A 292 -2.07 -3.79 -11.32
C GLY A 292 -3.43 -4.24 -10.80
N LYS A 293 -3.74 -5.51 -11.03
CA LYS A 293 -4.90 -6.18 -10.42
C LYS A 293 -4.43 -7.43 -9.70
N LEU A 294 -4.77 -7.50 -8.42
CA LEU A 294 -4.81 -8.73 -7.65
C LEU A 294 -6.28 -9.16 -7.64
N TRP A 295 -6.52 -10.47 -7.57
CA TRP A 295 -7.86 -11.04 -7.76
C TRP A 295 -8.43 -10.67 -9.14
N SER A 296 -9.70 -10.97 -9.38
CA SER A 296 -10.39 -10.65 -10.64
C SER A 296 -10.84 -9.18 -10.76
N ASN A 297 -10.96 -8.45 -9.64
CA ASN A 297 -11.77 -7.23 -9.56
C ASN A 297 -11.07 -5.97 -9.01
N GLU A 298 -10.04 -6.07 -8.17
CA GLU A 298 -9.51 -4.88 -7.48
C GLU A 298 -8.25 -4.30 -8.13
N PRO A 299 -8.28 -3.03 -8.60
CA PRO A 299 -7.08 -2.33 -9.03
C PRO A 299 -6.27 -1.83 -7.83
N PHE A 300 -4.96 -1.93 -7.91
CA PHE A 300 -4.02 -1.33 -6.96
C PHE A 300 -2.99 -0.46 -7.67
N GLN A 301 -2.30 0.37 -6.89
CA GLN A 301 -1.18 1.20 -7.32
C GLN A 301 0.00 1.04 -6.36
N TRP A 302 1.21 0.93 -6.92
CA TRP A 302 2.48 0.86 -6.21
C TRP A 302 3.44 1.96 -6.63
N LEU A 303 4.47 2.19 -5.81
CA LEU A 303 5.61 3.08 -6.06
C LEU A 303 6.92 2.40 -5.59
N LEU A 304 7.64 1.72 -6.49
CA LEU A 304 8.99 1.21 -6.18
C LEU A 304 9.96 2.38 -6.08
N ARG A 305 10.68 2.51 -4.96
CA ARG A 305 11.63 3.60 -4.69
C ARG A 305 13.07 3.09 -4.78
N VAL A 306 13.87 3.72 -5.64
CA VAL A 306 15.30 3.43 -5.86
C VAL A 306 16.12 4.56 -5.22
N PRO A 307 16.79 4.34 -4.06
CA PRO A 307 17.32 5.44 -3.24
C PRO A 307 18.82 5.74 -3.42
N GLU A 308 19.59 4.81 -3.98
CA GLU A 308 21.04 4.93 -4.11
C GLU A 308 21.46 4.96 -5.59
N PRO A 309 21.45 6.14 -6.24
CA PRO A 309 21.97 6.27 -7.60
C PRO A 309 23.51 6.20 -7.62
N LYS A 310 24.06 5.65 -8.71
CA LYS A 310 25.49 5.70 -9.00
C LYS A 310 25.79 6.90 -9.88
N ALA A 311 26.74 7.75 -9.48
CA ALA A 311 27.21 8.83 -10.33
C ALA A 311 28.14 8.30 -11.44
N ASP A 312 27.97 8.78 -12.68
CA ASP A 312 28.89 8.55 -13.79
C ASP A 312 29.98 9.64 -13.90
N GLU A 313 30.93 9.45 -14.80
CA GLU A 313 32.07 10.36 -15.00
C GLU A 313 31.71 11.75 -15.55
N ASN A 314 30.47 11.93 -16.03
CA ASN A 314 29.91 13.20 -16.50
C ASN A 314 28.93 13.84 -15.48
N GLY A 315 28.77 13.22 -14.31
CA GLY A 315 27.91 13.72 -13.22
C GLY A 315 26.42 13.36 -13.36
N TRP A 316 26.05 12.43 -14.24
CA TRP A 316 24.70 11.86 -14.22
C TRP A 316 24.54 10.84 -13.10
N LEU A 317 23.36 10.84 -12.48
CA LEU A 317 22.89 9.86 -11.51
C LEU A 317 22.16 8.73 -12.26
N CYS A 318 22.75 7.54 -12.28
CA CYS A 318 22.13 6.32 -12.77
C CYS A 318 21.40 5.62 -11.61
N PHE A 319 20.07 5.65 -11.65
CA PHE A 319 19.22 4.86 -10.77
C PHE A 319 19.06 3.47 -11.36
N ASP A 320 19.41 2.43 -10.61
CA ASP A 320 19.33 1.03 -11.05
C ASP A 320 18.55 0.21 -10.01
N THR A 321 17.54 -0.54 -10.46
CA THR A 321 16.79 -1.48 -9.61
C THR A 321 17.67 -2.50 -8.89
N ALA A 322 18.85 -2.82 -9.44
CA ALA A 322 19.89 -3.65 -8.82
C ALA A 322 20.33 -3.19 -7.43
N SER A 323 20.15 -1.91 -7.09
CA SER A 323 20.42 -1.36 -5.75
C SER A 323 19.42 -1.81 -4.68
N VAL A 324 18.22 -2.24 -5.09
CA VAL A 324 17.14 -2.68 -4.19
C VAL A 324 16.98 -4.21 -4.24
N GLN A 325 16.90 -4.79 -5.44
CA GLN A 325 16.84 -6.24 -5.68
C GLN A 325 17.46 -6.62 -7.02
N LYS A 326 17.76 -7.91 -7.21
CA LYS A 326 18.34 -8.42 -8.47
C LYS A 326 17.41 -8.27 -9.69
N ASP A 327 16.11 -8.14 -9.47
CA ASP A 327 15.10 -7.95 -10.51
C ASP A 327 13.96 -7.02 -10.06
N LEU A 328 13.24 -6.46 -11.04
CA LEU A 328 12.16 -5.51 -10.88
C LEU A 328 10.93 -6.08 -10.14
N LEU A 329 10.57 -7.35 -10.37
CA LEU A 329 9.42 -7.97 -9.71
C LEU A 329 9.77 -8.25 -8.24
N GLY A 330 10.95 -8.80 -7.97
CA GLY A 330 11.49 -8.94 -6.62
C GLY A 330 11.50 -7.60 -5.86
N ALA A 331 11.96 -6.53 -6.50
CA ALA A 331 11.96 -5.18 -5.93
C ALA A 331 10.53 -4.69 -5.56
N LEU A 332 9.58 -4.80 -6.50
CA LEU A 332 8.18 -4.42 -6.30
C LEU A 332 7.53 -5.23 -5.16
N PHE A 333 7.68 -6.56 -5.18
CA PHE A 333 7.07 -7.43 -4.19
C PHE A 333 7.71 -7.34 -2.81
N GLN A 334 9.02 -7.09 -2.68
CA GLN A 334 9.66 -6.86 -1.38
C GLN A 334 9.12 -5.57 -0.74
N GLN A 335 9.07 -4.46 -1.49
CA GLN A 335 8.60 -3.18 -0.94
C GLN A 335 7.10 -3.20 -0.66
N TYR A 336 6.29 -3.86 -1.50
CA TYR A 336 4.86 -4.07 -1.23
C TYR A 336 4.61 -5.01 -0.05
N GLY A 337 5.45 -6.03 0.13
CA GLY A 337 5.31 -7.01 1.19
C GLY A 337 5.39 -6.40 2.60
N TRP A 338 6.30 -5.45 2.79
CA TRP A 338 6.39 -4.65 4.02
C TRP A 338 5.16 -3.75 4.25
N ALA A 339 4.50 -3.29 3.18
CA ALA A 339 3.41 -2.30 3.26
C ALA A 339 2.00 -2.92 3.35
N ARG A 340 1.80 -4.17 2.91
CA ARG A 340 0.51 -4.89 3.00
C ARG A 340 0.68 -6.37 3.36
N SER A 341 1.54 -6.67 4.33
CA SER A 341 1.75 -8.04 4.85
C SER A 341 0.43 -8.75 5.20
N PHE A 342 -0.51 -8.03 5.82
CA PHE A 342 -1.84 -8.54 6.19
C PHE A 342 -2.70 -8.95 4.98
N THR A 343 -2.74 -8.14 3.92
CA THR A 343 -3.55 -8.45 2.72
C THR A 343 -2.99 -9.65 1.95
N MET A 344 -1.66 -9.83 1.95
CA MET A 344 -0.99 -10.98 1.34
C MET A 344 -1.34 -12.31 2.00
N HIS A 345 -1.69 -12.34 3.30
CA HIS A 345 -2.02 -13.57 4.03
C HIS A 345 -3.34 -14.21 3.57
N PHE A 346 -4.27 -13.43 3.00
CA PHE A 346 -5.55 -13.91 2.49
C PHE A 346 -5.50 -14.28 1.00
N ALA A 347 -4.31 -14.36 0.41
CA ALA A 347 -4.15 -14.65 -1.01
C ALA A 347 -4.32 -16.15 -1.34
N GLU A 348 -5.02 -16.44 -2.45
CA GLU A 348 -4.80 -17.71 -3.16
C GLU A 348 -3.31 -17.85 -3.51
N PRO A 349 -2.68 -19.03 -3.36
CA PRO A 349 -1.27 -19.24 -3.72
C PRO A 349 -0.90 -18.91 -5.18
N GLU A 350 -1.90 -18.80 -6.06
CA GLU A 350 -1.77 -18.45 -7.47
C GLU A 350 -2.09 -16.96 -7.78
N ALA A 351 -2.44 -16.14 -6.78
CA ALA A 351 -2.81 -14.74 -7.02
C ALA A 351 -1.67 -13.93 -7.68
N LEU A 352 -0.43 -14.24 -7.35
CA LEU A 352 0.76 -13.59 -7.90
C LEU A 352 1.10 -14.03 -9.33
N SER A 353 0.78 -15.28 -9.72
CA SER A 353 0.96 -15.74 -11.11
C SER A 353 -0.18 -15.31 -12.04
N LYS A 354 -1.30 -14.85 -11.47
CA LYS A 354 -2.45 -14.25 -12.17
C LYS A 354 -2.38 -12.70 -12.22
N ALA A 355 -1.45 -12.08 -11.47
CA ALA A 355 -1.36 -10.64 -11.34
C ALA A 355 -0.93 -9.98 -12.66
N GLN A 356 -1.79 -9.13 -13.22
CA GLN A 356 -1.39 -8.23 -14.31
C GLN A 356 -0.78 -6.97 -13.72
N LEU A 357 0.50 -6.75 -13.99
CA LEU A 357 1.28 -5.60 -13.55
C LEU A 357 1.60 -4.70 -14.73
N THR A 358 1.62 -3.39 -14.51
CA THR A 358 1.97 -2.42 -15.55
C THR A 358 2.57 -1.16 -14.96
N ILE A 359 3.78 -0.80 -15.40
CA ILE A 359 4.36 0.52 -15.13
C ILE A 359 3.44 1.58 -15.76
N ALA A 360 3.04 2.57 -14.97
CA ALA A 360 2.19 3.69 -15.39
C ALA A 360 2.95 5.02 -15.46
N GLY A 361 4.01 5.18 -14.69
CA GLY A 361 4.82 6.39 -14.69
C GLY A 361 6.13 6.18 -13.96
N MET A 362 7.08 7.08 -14.20
CA MET A 362 8.37 7.10 -13.50
C MET A 362 8.61 8.50 -12.98
N GLY A 363 8.94 8.60 -11.70
CA GLY A 363 8.94 9.85 -10.97
C GLY A 363 10.21 10.09 -10.18
N ILE A 364 10.31 11.31 -9.66
CA ILE A 364 11.41 11.81 -8.86
C ILE A 364 10.80 12.53 -7.66
N ASP A 365 11.17 12.11 -6.46
CA ASP A 365 10.90 12.88 -5.23
C ASP A 365 11.75 14.16 -5.23
N ILE A 366 11.12 15.30 -4.94
CA ILE A 366 11.68 16.64 -5.03
C ILE A 366 11.63 17.30 -3.64
N PRO A 367 12.78 17.81 -3.13
CA PRO A 367 12.80 18.50 -1.85
C PRO A 367 12.23 19.92 -1.95
N PRO A 368 11.75 20.49 -0.83
CA PRO A 368 11.21 21.85 -0.78
C PRO A 368 12.23 22.89 -1.28
N GLY A 369 11.81 23.73 -2.23
CA GLY A 369 12.70 24.71 -2.86
C GLY A 369 11.96 25.69 -3.77
N SER A 370 12.54 26.89 -3.92
CA SER A 370 11.99 27.91 -4.83
C SER A 370 11.98 27.45 -6.29
N GLU A 371 13.00 26.68 -6.67
CA GLU A 371 13.24 26.19 -8.02
C GLU A 371 14.06 24.89 -7.93
N ASN A 372 13.64 23.84 -8.65
CA ASN A 372 14.33 22.56 -8.75
C ASN A 372 14.46 22.18 -10.24
N THR A 373 15.70 22.07 -10.74
CA THR A 373 16.01 21.70 -12.13
C THR A 373 16.48 20.25 -12.21
N VAL A 374 15.85 19.46 -13.09
CA VAL A 374 16.17 18.07 -13.38
C VAL A 374 16.37 17.89 -14.88
N TRP A 375 17.40 17.17 -15.30
CA TRP A 375 17.59 16.68 -16.66
C TRP A 375 17.39 15.18 -16.72
N LEU A 376 16.83 14.72 -17.83
CA LEU A 376 16.48 13.32 -18.10
C LEU A 376 17.01 12.96 -19.49
N ASP A 377 17.80 11.89 -19.55
CA ASP A 377 18.43 11.37 -20.77
C ASP A 377 17.62 10.20 -21.33
N ARG A 378 17.52 9.12 -20.55
CA ARG A 378 16.79 7.91 -20.95
C ARG A 378 16.41 7.02 -19.79
N ILE A 379 15.47 6.12 -20.08
CA ILE A 379 15.06 5.00 -19.25
C ILE A 379 15.25 3.72 -20.05
N GLU A 380 15.86 2.71 -19.42
CA GLU A 380 16.29 1.46 -20.05
C GLU A 380 15.65 0.25 -19.35
N LEU A 381 15.32 -0.79 -20.12
CA LEU A 381 15.07 -2.15 -19.62
C LEU A 381 16.33 -2.98 -19.87
N TYR A 382 16.91 -3.55 -18.82
CA TYR A 382 18.05 -4.47 -18.96
C TYR A 382 17.69 -5.88 -18.49
N LEU A 383 18.39 -6.88 -19.05
CA LEU A 383 18.29 -8.28 -18.63
C LEU A 383 19.61 -8.67 -17.96
N PRO A 384 19.62 -8.99 -16.64
CA PRO A 384 20.84 -9.35 -15.92
C PRO A 384 21.61 -10.48 -16.61
N ARG A 385 22.94 -10.40 -16.67
CA ARG A 385 23.79 -11.35 -17.41
C ARG A 385 23.46 -12.84 -17.13
N GLY A 386 22.88 -13.50 -18.13
CA GLY A 386 22.52 -14.93 -18.10
C GLY A 386 21.05 -15.24 -17.78
N SER A 387 20.29 -14.27 -17.25
CA SER A 387 18.85 -14.40 -16.94
C SER A 387 18.01 -14.93 -18.10
N TRP A 388 18.37 -14.55 -19.33
CA TRP A 388 17.68 -14.95 -20.56
C TRP A 388 17.82 -16.43 -20.93
N LEU A 389 18.72 -17.18 -20.29
CA LEU A 389 18.90 -18.63 -20.49
C LEU A 389 17.89 -19.48 -19.69
N HIS A 390 17.07 -18.85 -18.86
CA HIS A 390 16.10 -19.51 -17.98
C HIS A 390 14.67 -19.13 -18.33
N GLU A 391 13.72 -20.05 -18.10
CA GLU A 391 12.30 -19.78 -18.30
C GLU A 391 11.80 -18.71 -17.31
N ALA A 392 10.85 -17.91 -17.77
CA ALA A 392 10.16 -16.92 -16.95
C ALA A 392 9.33 -17.60 -15.85
N LYS A 393 9.76 -17.48 -14.59
CA LYS A 393 8.99 -17.90 -13.43
C LYS A 393 8.55 -16.69 -12.63
N ALA A 394 7.26 -16.56 -12.35
CA ALA A 394 6.79 -15.66 -11.30
C ALA A 394 7.22 -16.24 -9.95
N PRO A 395 7.80 -15.43 -9.03
CA PRO A 395 8.20 -15.91 -7.71
C PRO A 395 6.97 -16.47 -6.97
N SER A 396 7.06 -17.72 -6.51
CA SER A 396 5.95 -18.37 -5.81
C SER A 396 5.88 -17.91 -4.35
N ALA A 397 4.68 -17.97 -3.75
CA ALA A 397 4.48 -17.68 -2.33
C ALA A 397 5.40 -18.46 -1.38
N ALA A 398 5.97 -19.59 -1.84
CA ALA A 398 6.95 -20.38 -1.09
C ALA A 398 8.41 -19.93 -1.29
N GLU A 399 8.80 -19.41 -2.46
CA GLU A 399 10.13 -18.80 -2.67
C GLU A 399 10.24 -17.44 -1.98
N PHE A 400 9.10 -16.76 -1.84
CA PHE A 400 8.95 -15.65 -0.91
C PHE A 400 9.07 -16.09 0.56
N GLY A 401 8.75 -17.35 0.91
CA GLY A 401 8.64 -17.84 2.28
C GLY A 401 9.91 -17.69 3.13
N ASP A 402 11.09 -17.84 2.51
CA ASP A 402 12.38 -17.65 3.17
C ASP A 402 12.68 -16.16 3.51
N PHE A 403 11.89 -15.21 2.98
CA PHE A 403 11.90 -13.78 3.30
C PHE A 403 10.77 -13.36 4.28
N TRP A 404 9.72 -14.18 4.42
CA TRP A 404 8.54 -13.87 5.26
C TRP A 404 8.60 -14.47 6.67
N LEU A 405 9.69 -15.16 7.01
CA LEU A 405 9.89 -15.77 8.31
C LEU A 405 11.23 -15.36 8.91
N THR A 406 11.20 -15.16 10.23
CA THR A 406 12.29 -15.51 11.16
C THR A 406 13.04 -16.76 10.65
N PRO A 407 14.39 -16.79 10.65
CA PRO A 407 15.20 -17.70 9.84
C PRO A 407 14.67 -19.14 9.73
N GLY A 408 14.30 -19.51 8.49
CA GLY A 408 13.70 -20.81 8.19
C GLY A 408 14.58 -22.00 8.59
N PRO A 409 14.00 -23.08 9.15
CA PRO A 409 14.78 -24.15 9.76
C PRO A 409 15.53 -25.01 8.72
N VAL A 410 16.75 -25.42 9.07
CA VAL A 410 17.49 -26.45 8.36
C VAL A 410 16.64 -27.72 8.27
N ARG A 411 16.36 -28.21 7.05
CA ARG A 411 15.52 -29.39 6.79
C ARG A 411 16.09 -30.68 7.40
N ALA A 412 15.76 -30.94 8.67
CA ALA A 412 15.62 -32.31 9.17
C ALA A 412 14.39 -32.97 8.53
N LYS A 413 14.43 -34.30 8.33
CA LYS A 413 13.35 -35.06 7.69
C LYS A 413 12.45 -35.76 8.72
N THR A 414 11.21 -35.98 8.27
CA THR A 414 10.26 -37.05 8.65
C THR A 414 9.70 -37.10 10.08
N GLU A 415 8.35 -37.06 10.15
CA GLU A 415 7.45 -37.75 11.10
C GLU A 415 7.57 -37.33 12.59
N ASP A 416 6.51 -36.89 13.30
CA ASP A 416 5.13 -37.41 13.35
C ASP A 416 4.07 -36.29 13.66
N ALA A 417 2.81 -36.67 13.96
CA ALA A 417 1.57 -35.92 13.79
C ALA A 417 1.23 -34.71 14.72
N GLY A 418 2.20 -33.95 15.22
CA GLY A 418 1.94 -32.82 16.16
C GLY A 418 1.68 -31.44 15.52
N GLY A 419 2.40 -31.08 14.46
CA GLY A 419 2.64 -29.68 14.06
C GLY A 419 1.52 -28.94 13.31
N LYS A 420 0.29 -28.88 13.86
CA LYS A 420 -0.80 -28.02 13.35
C LYS A 420 -1.46 -27.11 14.38
N GLU A 421 -1.37 -27.43 15.68
CA GLU A 421 -1.92 -26.58 16.74
C GLU A 421 -1.04 -25.32 16.97
N GLU A 422 0.28 -25.47 16.97
CA GLU A 422 1.26 -24.41 17.28
C GLU A 422 1.26 -23.27 16.25
N ALA A 423 1.06 -23.60 14.96
CA ALA A 423 0.88 -22.60 13.90
C ALA A 423 -0.41 -21.77 14.08
N LEU A 424 -1.37 -22.27 14.86
CA LEU A 424 -2.60 -21.56 15.22
C LEU A 424 -2.42 -20.65 16.46
N GLU A 425 -1.34 -20.81 17.24
CA GLU A 425 -0.96 -19.87 18.30
C GLU A 425 -0.11 -18.71 17.77
N ALA A 426 0.75 -18.97 16.78
CA ALA A 426 1.55 -17.94 16.12
C ALA A 426 0.72 -16.78 15.55
N LEU A 427 -0.56 -17.03 15.18
CA LEU A 427 -1.51 -16.01 14.73
C LEU A 427 -2.36 -15.39 15.86
N ARG A 428 -2.42 -15.99 17.06
CA ARG A 428 -3.10 -15.40 18.22
C ARG A 428 -2.30 -14.24 18.83
N ALA A 429 -0.97 -14.28 18.72
CA ALA A 429 -0.06 -13.26 19.23
C ALA A 429 0.08 -12.02 18.34
N MET A 430 -0.88 -11.73 17.44
CA MET A 430 -0.86 -10.50 16.61
C MET A 430 -1.22 -9.22 17.38
N GLY A 431 -1.27 -9.27 18.71
CA GLY A 431 -0.97 -8.13 19.59
C GLY A 431 0.52 -7.74 19.52
N TYR A 432 0.93 -7.27 18.34
CA TYR A 432 2.17 -6.55 17.99
C TYR A 432 3.52 -7.04 18.56
N LEU A 433 4.42 -7.47 17.67
CA LEU A 433 5.81 -7.80 17.99
C LEU A 433 6.52 -6.73 18.85
N GLY A 434 7.15 -7.18 19.94
CA GLY A 434 7.82 -6.31 20.92
C GLY A 434 9.03 -5.53 20.41
N ALA A 435 9.63 -5.95 19.29
CA ALA A 435 10.67 -5.23 18.55
C ALA A 435 10.52 -5.48 17.04
N VAL A 436 10.72 -4.46 16.19
CA VAL A 436 10.41 -4.55 14.75
C VAL A 436 11.44 -3.86 13.84
N THR A 437 11.65 -2.55 13.97
CA THR A 437 12.55 -1.83 13.04
C THR A 437 14.01 -2.12 13.36
N ALA A 438 14.87 -2.14 12.33
CA ALA A 438 16.31 -2.34 12.49
C ALA A 438 16.93 -1.28 13.42
N SER A 439 17.75 -1.73 14.36
CA SER A 439 18.36 -0.91 15.41
C SER A 439 19.38 0.10 14.85
N HIS A 440 19.05 1.38 14.93
CA HIS A 440 20.04 2.47 14.84
C HIS A 440 20.78 2.70 16.16
N SER A 441 21.86 3.47 16.11
CA SER A 441 22.71 3.82 17.27
C SER A 441 22.02 4.72 18.32
N ALA A 442 20.99 5.48 17.94
CA ALA A 442 20.26 6.35 18.87
C ALA A 442 19.53 5.55 19.98
N ASN A 443 19.59 6.08 21.20
CA ASN A 443 18.97 5.55 22.40
C ASN A 443 18.82 6.68 23.45
N GLY A 444 17.85 6.56 24.36
CA GLY A 444 17.57 7.59 25.36
C GLY A 444 17.05 8.89 24.74
N VAL A 445 17.20 10.00 25.47
CA VAL A 445 16.78 11.33 24.99
C VAL A 445 17.84 11.92 24.06
N THR A 446 17.45 12.22 22.82
CA THR A 446 18.30 12.74 21.75
C THR A 446 18.10 14.24 21.49
N ILE A 447 16.91 14.77 21.78
CA ILE A 447 16.57 16.19 21.69
C ILE A 447 15.86 16.59 22.99
N TYR A 448 16.19 17.75 23.56
CA TYR A 448 15.45 18.35 24.67
C TYR A 448 15.74 19.86 24.76
N ASP A 449 14.73 20.69 24.49
CA ASP A 449 14.74 22.12 24.84
C ASP A 449 13.79 22.36 26.05
N PRO A 450 14.33 22.54 27.27
CA PRO A 450 13.52 22.73 28.49
C PRO A 450 12.74 24.05 28.52
N ASN A 451 12.95 24.96 27.55
CA ASN A 451 12.18 26.21 27.43
C ASN A 451 10.95 26.05 26.54
N ARG A 452 10.84 24.95 25.78
CA ARG A 452 9.80 24.72 24.77
C ARG A 452 9.03 23.41 24.97
N ALA A 453 9.72 22.36 25.41
CA ALA A 453 9.10 21.09 25.77
C ALA A 453 8.20 21.26 27.01
N SER A 454 7.08 20.53 27.07
CA SER A 454 6.21 20.54 28.25
C SER A 454 6.91 19.80 29.39
N PRO A 455 7.14 20.43 30.56
CA PRO A 455 7.75 19.75 31.71
C PRO A 455 6.81 18.68 32.27
N GLY A 456 7.39 17.68 32.95
CA GLY A 456 6.65 16.60 33.60
C GLY A 456 7.49 15.33 33.76
N VAL A 457 6.80 14.23 34.05
CA VAL A 457 7.33 12.87 34.07
C VAL A 457 6.66 12.04 32.98
N ASN A 458 7.42 11.14 32.35
CA ASN A 458 6.99 10.34 31.21
C ASN A 458 6.68 8.90 31.66
N PHE A 459 5.43 8.46 31.51
CA PHE A 459 5.00 7.09 31.77
C PHE A 459 5.00 6.31 30.45
N LEU A 460 5.85 5.29 30.36
CA LEU A 460 6.22 4.57 29.14
C LEU A 460 5.61 3.15 29.13
N VAL A 461 4.88 2.84 28.07
CA VAL A 461 4.38 1.50 27.73
C VAL A 461 5.10 1.03 26.47
N SER A 462 5.86 -0.07 26.56
CA SER A 462 6.73 -0.53 25.47
C SER A 462 6.94 -2.05 25.47
N GLY A 463 7.09 -2.63 24.27
CA GLY A 463 7.14 -4.09 24.04
C GLY A 463 8.43 -4.80 24.47
N HIS A 464 9.16 -4.25 25.43
CA HIS A 464 10.47 -4.74 25.85
C HIS A 464 10.42 -5.85 26.91
N ALA A 465 9.41 -5.83 27.78
CA ALA A 465 9.26 -6.67 28.97
C ALA A 465 7.82 -6.53 29.54
N PRO A 466 7.38 -7.36 30.49
CA PRO A 466 6.10 -7.19 31.19
C PRO A 466 6.21 -6.12 32.31
N GLU A 467 6.84 -5.00 31.99
CA GLU A 467 7.19 -3.91 32.91
C GLU A 467 6.68 -2.57 32.38
N LEU A 468 6.37 -1.65 33.29
CA LEU A 468 5.97 -0.27 33.00
C LEU A 468 6.99 0.66 33.65
N ILE A 469 7.34 1.76 32.99
CA ILE A 469 8.44 2.64 33.45
C ILE A 469 7.96 4.08 33.58
N LEU A 470 8.31 4.76 34.68
CA LEU A 470 8.21 6.21 34.80
C LEU A 470 9.62 6.81 34.67
N THR A 471 9.82 7.83 33.82
CA THR A 471 11.09 8.56 33.69
C THR A 471 10.93 10.06 33.93
N ASP A 472 12.05 10.72 34.18
CA ASP A 472 12.17 12.19 34.05
C ASP A 472 12.21 12.61 32.57
N MET A 473 12.45 13.90 32.31
CA MET A 473 12.55 14.47 30.96
C MET A 473 13.85 14.09 30.25
N GLU A 474 14.88 13.69 30.99
CA GLU A 474 16.15 13.17 30.53
C GLU A 474 16.10 11.66 30.21
N GLY A 475 14.96 11.01 30.45
CA GLY A 475 14.72 9.60 30.13
C GLY A 475 15.30 8.61 31.14
N LYS A 476 15.74 9.08 32.31
CA LYS A 476 16.24 8.25 33.40
C LYS A 476 15.06 7.68 34.21
N PRO A 477 15.05 6.37 34.52
CA PRO A 477 14.00 5.78 35.36
C PRO A 477 13.89 6.42 36.74
N LEU A 478 12.66 6.77 37.10
CA LEU A 478 12.22 7.20 38.42
C LEU A 478 11.53 6.04 39.17
N HIS A 479 10.76 5.22 38.45
CA HIS A 479 10.05 4.07 38.99
C HIS A 479 9.80 3.00 37.92
N THR A 480 9.58 1.75 38.35
CA THR A 480 9.26 0.62 37.46
C THR A 480 8.27 -0.33 38.13
N TRP A 481 7.10 -0.54 37.52
CA TRP A 481 6.15 -1.56 37.94
C TRP A 481 6.52 -2.90 37.31
N ARG A 482 6.69 -3.93 38.14
CA ARG A 482 7.03 -5.30 37.73
C ARG A 482 5.96 -6.24 38.29
N CYS A 483 5.09 -6.76 37.43
CA CYS A 483 3.96 -7.55 37.88
C CYS A 483 4.41 -8.83 38.60
N ASN A 484 4.03 -8.98 39.87
CA ASN A 484 4.39 -10.14 40.67
C ASN A 484 3.49 -11.35 40.33
N PHE A 485 3.87 -12.11 39.32
CA PHE A 485 3.20 -13.37 38.93
C PHE A 485 3.27 -14.48 39.99
N GLU A 486 4.09 -14.32 41.02
CA GLU A 486 4.17 -15.25 42.17
C GLU A 486 3.22 -14.84 43.32
N SER A 487 2.34 -13.86 43.07
CA SER A 487 1.23 -13.49 43.96
C SER A 487 0.20 -14.61 44.07
N PRO A 488 -0.38 -14.90 45.26
CA PRO A 488 -1.50 -15.85 45.39
C PRO A 488 -2.77 -15.38 44.67
N ASP A 489 -2.85 -14.10 44.30
CA ASP A 489 -3.94 -13.51 43.52
C ASP A 489 -3.73 -13.66 42.00
N TRP A 490 -2.62 -14.27 41.55
CA TRP A 490 -2.34 -14.57 40.14
C TRP A 490 -2.85 -15.98 39.76
N PRO A 491 -3.65 -16.14 38.69
CA PRO A 491 -4.25 -17.42 38.32
C PRO A 491 -3.28 -18.32 37.54
N GLU A 492 -2.23 -18.81 38.20
CA GLU A 492 -1.14 -19.63 37.60
C GLU A 492 -1.62 -20.89 36.85
N SER A 493 -2.80 -21.41 37.20
CA SER A 493 -3.45 -22.54 36.51
C SER A 493 -4.07 -22.19 35.14
N GLU A 494 -4.22 -20.90 34.83
CA GLU A 494 -4.83 -20.37 33.61
C GLU A 494 -3.84 -19.49 32.82
N LEU A 495 -3.01 -18.71 33.52
CA LEU A 495 -2.00 -17.81 32.95
C LEU A 495 -0.61 -18.09 33.56
N PRO A 496 0.16 -19.06 33.05
CA PRO A 496 1.44 -19.45 33.63
C PRO A 496 2.46 -18.31 33.69
N ALA A 497 3.12 -18.12 34.84
CA ALA A 497 4.13 -17.09 35.05
C ALA A 497 5.31 -17.18 34.07
N SER A 498 5.58 -18.36 33.51
CA SER A 498 6.59 -18.56 32.46
C SER A 498 6.25 -17.83 31.15
N PHE A 499 4.99 -17.89 30.72
CA PHE A 499 4.48 -17.18 29.54
C PHE A 499 4.43 -15.67 29.78
N MET A 500 4.00 -15.25 30.97
CA MET A 500 3.94 -13.83 31.33
C MET A 500 5.33 -13.19 31.40
N LYS A 501 6.36 -13.93 31.85
CA LYS A 501 7.77 -13.47 31.90
C LYS A 501 8.40 -13.26 30.51
N SER A 502 7.78 -13.71 29.42
CA SER A 502 8.16 -13.43 28.02
C SER A 502 7.16 -12.54 27.26
N SER A 503 6.17 -11.97 27.94
CA SER A 503 5.14 -11.08 27.37
C SER A 503 5.44 -9.59 27.65
N PHE A 504 4.58 -8.68 27.18
CA PHE A 504 4.69 -7.23 27.43
C PHE A 504 3.30 -6.58 27.50
N TRP A 505 3.17 -5.46 28.22
CA TRP A 505 1.90 -4.74 28.31
C TRP A 505 1.62 -3.93 27.03
N ARG A 506 0.41 -4.03 26.48
CA ARG A 506 -0.03 -3.25 25.32
C ARG A 506 -0.42 -1.82 25.68
N ARG A 507 -1.08 -1.66 26.84
CA ARG A 507 -1.68 -0.42 27.33
C ARG A 507 -1.67 -0.42 28.85
N ALA A 508 -1.47 0.76 29.46
CA ALA A 508 -1.66 0.91 30.90
C ALA A 508 -2.20 2.31 31.27
N HIS A 509 -3.01 2.37 32.30
CA HIS A 509 -3.49 3.60 32.94
C HIS A 509 -2.87 3.74 34.33
N LEU A 510 -2.31 4.91 34.63
CA LEU A 510 -1.65 5.25 35.90
C LEU A 510 -2.56 6.10 36.79
N TYR A 511 -2.93 5.59 37.96
CA TYR A 511 -3.76 6.29 38.94
C TYR A 511 -2.93 7.29 39.78
N PRO A 512 -3.54 8.34 40.36
CA PRO A 512 -2.84 9.37 41.16
C PRO A 512 -2.20 8.88 42.47
N ASP A 513 -2.43 7.63 42.87
CA ASP A 513 -1.88 6.94 44.04
C ASP A 513 -0.72 5.98 43.69
N GLY A 514 -0.46 5.78 42.39
CA GLY A 514 0.57 4.89 41.88
C GLY A 514 0.09 3.48 41.55
N GLU A 515 -1.18 3.15 41.77
CA GLU A 515 -1.77 1.94 41.18
C GLU A 515 -1.76 2.03 39.64
N VAL A 516 -1.69 0.88 38.96
CA VAL A 516 -1.78 0.81 37.50
C VAL A 516 -2.77 -0.28 37.07
N LEU A 517 -3.52 0.00 36.00
CA LEU A 517 -4.39 -0.95 35.32
C LEU A 517 -3.80 -1.21 33.92
N ALA A 518 -3.50 -2.45 33.59
CA ALA A 518 -2.78 -2.82 32.37
C ALA A 518 -3.48 -3.93 31.57
N VAL A 519 -3.38 -3.85 30.24
CA VAL A 519 -3.88 -4.83 29.26
C VAL A 519 -2.71 -5.57 28.62
N LEU A 520 -2.79 -6.90 28.59
CA LEU A 520 -2.05 -7.77 27.69
C LEU A 520 -3.04 -8.27 26.63
N ASP A 521 -2.76 -7.98 25.36
CA ASP A 521 -3.75 -8.10 24.26
C ASP A 521 -4.39 -9.47 24.14
N TYR A 522 -5.72 -9.46 24.12
CA TYR A 522 -6.62 -10.61 24.01
C TYR A 522 -6.47 -11.69 25.11
N ILE A 523 -5.73 -11.41 26.19
CA ILE A 523 -5.38 -12.39 27.22
C ILE A 523 -5.85 -11.97 28.61
N VAL A 524 -5.52 -10.76 29.07
CA VAL A 524 -5.79 -10.36 30.46
C VAL A 524 -5.80 -8.85 30.70
N LEU A 525 -6.75 -8.41 31.53
CA LEU A 525 -6.76 -7.10 32.19
C LEU A 525 -6.36 -7.28 33.67
N THR A 526 -5.35 -6.55 34.13
CA THR A 526 -4.78 -6.68 35.50
C THR A 526 -4.68 -5.33 36.18
N LYS A 527 -5.09 -5.23 37.45
CA LYS A 527 -4.76 -4.09 38.31
C LYS A 527 -3.70 -4.50 39.34
N MET A 528 -2.67 -3.66 39.50
CA MET A 528 -1.59 -3.85 40.47
C MET A 528 -1.27 -2.55 41.20
N ASP A 529 -0.72 -2.66 42.41
CA ASP A 529 -0.29 -1.50 43.21
C ASP A 529 1.03 -0.91 42.70
N LYS A 530 1.47 0.18 43.34
CA LYS A 530 2.71 0.88 42.97
C LYS A 530 3.96 -0.01 43.02
N ASP A 531 3.96 -1.05 43.84
CA ASP A 531 5.10 -1.94 44.03
C ASP A 531 5.01 -3.18 43.10
N GLY A 532 4.05 -3.18 42.16
CA GLY A 532 3.85 -4.24 41.17
C GLY A 532 3.11 -5.46 41.71
N LYS A 533 2.57 -5.40 42.93
CA LYS A 533 1.79 -6.50 43.49
C LYS A 533 0.38 -6.47 42.91
N VAL A 534 -0.06 -7.61 42.40
CA VAL A 534 -1.42 -7.86 41.90
C VAL A 534 -2.48 -7.49 42.95
N ILE A 535 -3.48 -6.71 42.53
CA ILE A 535 -4.70 -6.39 43.29
C ILE A 535 -5.86 -7.25 42.78
N TRP A 536 -6.03 -7.34 41.45
CA TRP A 536 -6.95 -8.27 40.80
C TRP A 536 -6.53 -8.58 39.36
N VAL A 537 -6.98 -9.73 38.85
CA VAL A 537 -6.72 -10.25 37.49
C VAL A 537 -8.04 -10.60 36.82
N LYS A 538 -8.16 -10.33 35.51
CA LYS A 538 -9.31 -10.67 34.67
C LYS A 538 -8.83 -11.30 33.36
N PRO A 539 -8.68 -12.64 33.32
CA PRO A 539 -8.45 -13.35 32.07
C PRO A 539 -9.62 -13.13 31.09
N GLY A 540 -9.33 -13.05 29.79
CA GLY A 540 -10.31 -12.84 28.74
C GLY A 540 -9.80 -11.92 27.63
N GLY A 541 -10.59 -11.77 26.56
CA GLY A 541 -10.21 -11.05 25.33
C GLY A 541 -10.11 -9.53 25.43
N TYR A 542 -9.68 -8.97 26.55
CA TYR A 542 -9.41 -7.52 26.71
C TYR A 542 -8.25 -7.10 25.81
N HIS A 543 -8.38 -6.01 25.04
CA HIS A 543 -7.40 -5.66 24.01
C HIS A 543 -7.25 -4.15 23.79
N HIS A 544 -6.13 -3.77 23.17
CA HIS A 544 -5.71 -2.47 22.64
C HIS A 544 -5.77 -1.26 23.57
N ASN A 545 -6.94 -0.91 24.09
CA ASN A 545 -7.18 0.40 24.70
C ASN A 545 -8.30 0.41 25.76
N MET A 546 -8.21 1.36 26.69
CA MET A 546 -9.15 1.58 27.78
C MET A 546 -9.27 3.08 28.09
N ASP A 547 -10.44 3.49 28.57
CA ASP A 547 -10.68 4.83 29.09
C ASP A 547 -11.28 4.74 30.49
N VAL A 548 -10.69 5.44 31.46
CA VAL A 548 -11.07 5.38 32.88
C VAL A 548 -11.66 6.72 33.29
N GLY A 549 -12.89 6.71 33.78
CA GLY A 549 -13.61 7.92 34.22
C GLY A 549 -13.16 8.44 35.57
N ASP A 550 -13.51 9.70 35.88
CA ASP A 550 -13.25 10.35 37.18
C ASP A 550 -13.92 9.62 38.37
N ASP A 551 -14.92 8.79 38.11
CA ASP A 551 -15.61 7.92 39.06
C ASP A 551 -14.95 6.54 39.24
N GLY A 552 -13.90 6.25 38.45
CA GLY A 552 -13.22 4.97 38.38
C GLY A 552 -13.91 3.92 37.49
N THR A 553 -14.95 4.27 36.74
CA THR A 553 -15.58 3.36 35.76
C THR A 553 -14.62 3.14 34.59
N ILE A 554 -14.29 1.87 34.32
CA ILE A 554 -13.34 1.46 33.27
C ILE A 554 -14.14 1.06 32.03
N HIS A 555 -13.95 1.77 30.92
CA HIS A 555 -14.45 1.35 29.61
C HIS A 555 -13.30 0.74 28.82
N VAL A 556 -13.39 -0.53 28.45
CA VAL A 556 -12.30 -1.29 27.82
C VAL A 556 -12.81 -2.02 26.59
N LEU A 557 -11.96 -2.17 25.59
CA LEU A 557 -12.27 -2.98 24.41
C LEU A 557 -12.08 -4.47 24.75
N TYR A 558 -13.04 -5.29 24.34
CA TYR A 558 -13.09 -6.72 24.62
C TYR A 558 -13.55 -7.48 23.38
N ALA A 559 -12.92 -8.60 23.04
CA ALA A 559 -13.29 -9.41 21.89
C ALA A 559 -13.56 -10.87 22.26
N GLU A 560 -14.57 -11.48 21.64
CA GLU A 560 -14.86 -12.90 21.76
C GLU A 560 -15.23 -13.52 20.41
N LYS A 561 -14.88 -14.80 20.22
CA LYS A 561 -15.32 -15.56 19.04
C LYS A 561 -16.82 -15.82 19.10
N GLN A 562 -17.54 -15.54 18.02
CA GLN A 562 -18.96 -15.84 17.92
C GLN A 562 -19.31 -16.63 16.68
N HIS A 563 -20.21 -17.61 16.83
CA HIS A 563 -20.73 -18.39 15.72
C HIS A 563 -21.80 -17.59 14.98
N HIS A 564 -21.50 -17.11 13.76
CA HIS A 564 -22.41 -16.26 12.98
C HIS A 564 -22.98 -17.02 11.76
N PRO A 565 -24.06 -17.81 11.92
CA PRO A 565 -24.50 -18.79 10.93
C PRO A 565 -24.98 -18.17 9.61
N GLU A 566 -25.44 -16.91 9.64
CA GLU A 566 -25.96 -16.23 8.44
C GLU A 566 -24.88 -15.87 7.40
N THR A 567 -23.59 -15.97 7.76
CA THR A 567 -22.48 -15.80 6.82
C THR A 567 -22.33 -16.97 5.85
N GLY A 568 -22.88 -18.16 6.18
CA GLY A 568 -22.76 -19.38 5.37
C GLY A 568 -21.35 -19.99 5.28
N LEU A 569 -20.33 -19.37 5.87
CA LEU A 569 -18.91 -19.76 5.72
C LEU A 569 -18.38 -20.70 6.82
N GLY A 570 -19.14 -20.93 7.89
CA GLY A 570 -18.80 -21.91 8.94
C GLY A 570 -17.65 -21.50 9.88
N HIS A 571 -17.14 -20.28 9.76
CA HIS A 571 -16.14 -19.72 10.66
C HIS A 571 -16.77 -19.04 11.89
N GLU A 572 -15.97 -18.87 12.94
CA GLU A 572 -16.30 -18.09 14.14
C GLU A 572 -15.51 -16.77 14.11
N PRO A 573 -16.07 -15.68 13.56
CA PRO A 573 -15.45 -14.36 13.62
C PRO A 573 -15.15 -13.93 15.05
N LEU A 574 -14.06 -13.17 15.21
CA LEU A 574 -13.75 -12.43 16.43
C LEU A 574 -14.57 -11.13 16.42
N VAL A 575 -15.44 -10.95 17.41
CA VAL A 575 -16.39 -9.84 17.49
C VAL A 575 -16.01 -8.92 18.65
N ASP A 576 -15.82 -7.64 18.32
CA ASP A 576 -15.44 -6.60 19.28
C ASP A 576 -16.63 -6.06 20.09
N TYR A 577 -16.34 -5.67 21.32
CA TYR A 577 -17.25 -5.08 22.30
C TYR A 577 -16.62 -3.86 22.96
N ILE A 578 -17.47 -2.90 23.30
CA ILE A 578 -17.21 -2.01 24.43
C ILE A 578 -17.69 -2.73 25.68
N MET A 579 -16.84 -2.89 26.69
CA MET A 579 -17.20 -3.43 28.00
C MET A 579 -16.96 -2.37 29.08
N ALA A 580 -17.95 -2.14 29.94
CA ALA A 580 -17.82 -1.28 31.11
C ALA A 580 -17.67 -2.10 32.38
N LEU A 581 -16.66 -1.78 33.18
CA LEU A 581 -16.36 -2.39 34.46
C LEU A 581 -16.37 -1.35 35.58
N ASP A 582 -16.67 -1.78 36.80
CA ASP A 582 -16.40 -0.98 37.99
C ASP A 582 -14.90 -1.01 38.39
N PRO A 583 -14.46 -0.22 39.39
CA PRO A 583 -13.04 -0.18 39.78
C PRO A 583 -12.52 -1.49 40.40
N GLN A 584 -13.37 -2.51 40.59
CA GLN A 584 -13.04 -3.87 41.02
C GLN A 584 -13.09 -4.88 39.85
N GLY A 585 -13.19 -4.39 38.61
CA GLY A 585 -13.21 -5.22 37.41
C GLY A 585 -14.49 -6.06 37.27
N ARG A 586 -15.60 -5.70 37.91
CA ARG A 586 -16.90 -6.37 37.72
C ARG A 586 -17.62 -5.75 36.54
N GLU A 587 -18.11 -6.58 35.61
CA GLU A 587 -18.87 -6.12 34.46
C GLU A 587 -20.17 -5.43 34.89
N LEU A 588 -20.39 -4.23 34.34
CA LEU A 588 -21.60 -3.43 34.50
C LEU A 588 -22.53 -3.63 33.29
N TRP A 589 -21.96 -3.60 32.09
CA TRP A 589 -22.61 -3.85 30.81
C TRP A 589 -21.57 -4.04 29.69
N ARG A 590 -21.99 -4.59 28.54
CA ARG A 590 -21.19 -4.64 27.31
C ARG A 590 -22.06 -4.49 26.06
N VAL A 591 -21.54 -3.82 25.03
CA VAL A 591 -22.22 -3.57 23.74
C VAL A 591 -21.37 -4.10 22.59
N SER A 592 -21.96 -4.91 21.71
CA SER A 592 -21.27 -5.44 20.52
C SER A 592 -21.16 -4.37 19.43
N LEU A 593 -19.95 -4.16 18.91
CA LEU A 593 -19.72 -3.15 17.87
C LEU A 593 -20.28 -3.54 16.50
N ILE A 594 -20.35 -4.85 16.19
CA ILE A 594 -21.06 -5.34 15.00
C ILE A 594 -22.56 -5.03 15.11
N LYS A 595 -23.21 -5.36 16.23
CA LYS A 595 -24.64 -5.05 16.43
C LYS A 595 -24.91 -3.54 16.45
N ALA A 596 -23.99 -2.74 16.99
CA ALA A 596 -24.10 -1.30 16.96
C ALA A 596 -24.04 -0.73 15.53
N LEU A 597 -23.30 -1.37 14.61
CA LEU A 597 -23.36 -1.06 13.18
C LEU A 597 -24.67 -1.55 12.55
N GLU A 598 -25.11 -2.78 12.81
CA GLU A 598 -26.37 -3.36 12.30
C GLU A 598 -27.61 -2.53 12.67
N ASN A 599 -27.67 -2.03 13.91
CA ASN A 599 -28.74 -1.20 14.45
C ASN A 599 -28.75 0.24 13.90
N SER A 600 -27.84 0.60 12.98
CA SER A 600 -27.59 1.98 12.57
C SER A 600 -27.77 2.24 11.07
N TYR A 601 -27.77 3.51 10.70
CA TYR A 601 -27.66 3.96 9.29
C TYR A 601 -26.36 3.47 8.62
N TYR A 602 -25.33 3.10 9.39
CA TYR A 602 -24.01 2.67 8.93
C TYR A 602 -23.89 1.15 8.71
N ALA A 603 -24.97 0.38 8.92
CA ALA A 603 -25.01 -1.07 8.66
C ALA A 603 -24.42 -1.50 7.29
N PRO A 604 -24.55 -0.75 6.17
CA PRO A 604 -23.94 -1.13 4.89
C PRO A 604 -22.41 -1.29 4.90
N VAL A 605 -21.69 -0.74 5.88
CA VAL A 605 -20.23 -0.95 6.05
C VAL A 605 -19.91 -2.44 6.24
N LEU A 606 -20.81 -3.19 6.88
CA LEU A 606 -20.64 -4.62 7.15
C LEU A 606 -20.50 -5.45 5.86
N HIS A 607 -21.09 -5.01 4.74
CA HIS A 607 -20.98 -5.69 3.45
C HIS A 607 -19.55 -5.71 2.86
N SER A 608 -18.65 -4.85 3.37
CA SER A 608 -17.24 -4.76 2.97
C SER A 608 -16.26 -5.40 3.96
N LEU A 609 -16.74 -6.01 5.05
CA LEU A 609 -15.88 -6.59 6.09
C LEU A 609 -15.57 -8.08 5.87
N ASN A 610 -14.41 -8.52 6.33
CA ASN A 610 -14.00 -9.92 6.30
C ASN A 610 -14.42 -10.64 7.59
N PHE A 611 -15.45 -11.50 7.51
CA PHE A 611 -15.94 -12.29 8.65
C PHE A 611 -15.19 -13.63 8.87
N ALA A 612 -14.06 -13.88 8.20
CA ALA A 612 -13.27 -15.11 8.38
C ALA A 612 -12.31 -15.06 9.59
N GLY A 613 -12.22 -13.93 10.31
CA GLY A 613 -11.26 -13.74 11.40
C GLY A 613 -11.58 -12.51 12.26
N ASP A 614 -10.59 -11.63 12.42
CA ASP A 614 -10.74 -10.32 13.07
C ASP A 614 -11.45 -9.33 12.12
N VAL A 615 -12.64 -8.88 12.52
CA VAL A 615 -13.61 -8.23 11.61
C VAL A 615 -13.49 -6.71 11.61
N LEU A 616 -13.22 -6.10 12.77
CA LEU A 616 -13.14 -4.65 12.95
C LEU A 616 -11.75 -4.19 13.40
N HIS A 617 -11.04 -5.01 14.19
CA HIS A 617 -9.79 -4.67 14.87
C HIS A 617 -9.88 -3.31 15.57
N THR A 618 -10.87 -3.14 16.44
CA THR A 618 -11.10 -1.88 17.14
C THR A 618 -9.91 -1.60 18.07
N ASN A 619 -9.23 -0.48 17.85
CA ASN A 619 -7.90 -0.21 18.44
C ASN A 619 -7.88 0.94 19.45
N SER A 620 -8.98 1.69 19.57
CA SER A 620 -9.08 2.89 20.41
C SER A 620 -10.50 3.07 20.93
N ILE A 621 -10.62 3.58 22.17
CA ILE A 621 -11.89 3.89 22.85
C ILE A 621 -11.73 5.20 23.62
N LYS A 622 -12.76 6.06 23.60
CA LYS A 622 -12.82 7.29 24.40
C LYS A 622 -14.26 7.66 24.76
N VAL A 623 -14.54 7.86 26.05
CA VAL A 623 -15.83 8.40 26.51
C VAL A 623 -15.87 9.89 26.23
N LEU A 624 -16.94 10.36 25.57
CA LEU A 624 -17.09 11.75 25.20
C LEU A 624 -17.58 12.60 26.37
N ASP A 625 -17.01 13.80 26.50
CA ASP A 625 -17.27 14.76 27.56
C ASP A 625 -18.40 15.76 27.24
N GLY A 626 -18.85 15.79 25.98
CA GLY A 626 -19.88 16.68 25.47
C GLY A 626 -19.39 17.97 24.80
N VAL A 627 -18.08 18.22 24.67
CA VAL A 627 -17.54 19.46 24.04
C VAL A 627 -18.10 19.71 22.64
N LEU A 628 -18.20 18.65 21.83
CA LEU A 628 -18.73 18.74 20.46
C LEU A 628 -20.26 18.67 20.37
N ALA A 629 -21.00 18.39 21.45
CA ALA A 629 -22.43 18.06 21.43
C ALA A 629 -23.32 19.16 20.80
N GLN A 630 -22.95 20.44 20.94
CA GLN A 630 -23.70 21.55 20.33
C GLN A 630 -23.52 21.66 18.82
N ARG A 631 -22.40 21.15 18.28
CA ARG A 631 -22.08 21.14 16.85
C ARG A 631 -22.50 19.81 16.19
N ILE A 632 -22.34 18.70 16.90
CA ILE A 632 -22.69 17.35 16.46
C ILE A 632 -23.45 16.67 17.62
N PRO A 633 -24.78 16.54 17.58
CA PRO A 633 -25.56 15.98 18.70
C PRO A 633 -25.19 14.56 19.11
N ALA A 634 -24.61 13.77 18.19
CA ALA A 634 -24.07 12.44 18.48
C ALA A 634 -22.89 12.44 19.47
N PHE A 635 -22.18 13.57 19.61
CA PHE A 635 -21.09 13.75 20.57
C PHE A 635 -21.61 14.19 21.95
N LYS A 636 -22.81 13.75 22.37
CA LYS A 636 -23.33 13.96 23.73
C LYS A 636 -22.38 13.33 24.77
N ARG A 637 -22.34 13.91 25.99
CA ARG A 637 -21.59 13.31 27.10
C ARG A 637 -22.07 11.88 27.37
N GLY A 638 -21.13 10.95 27.55
CA GLY A 638 -21.42 9.54 27.82
C GLY A 638 -21.59 8.66 26.57
N ASN A 639 -21.68 9.24 25.36
CA ASN A 639 -21.43 8.48 24.14
C ASN A 639 -19.94 8.14 24.02
N ILE A 640 -19.64 7.07 23.30
CA ILE A 640 -18.29 6.50 23.25
C ILE A 640 -17.79 6.52 21.83
N MET A 641 -16.68 7.23 21.60
CA MET A 641 -15.96 7.22 20.34
C MET A 641 -15.03 6.01 20.30
N VAL A 642 -15.01 5.31 19.17
CA VAL A 642 -14.10 4.18 18.91
C VAL A 642 -13.46 4.32 17.53
N CYS A 643 -12.35 3.61 17.34
CA CYS A 643 -11.60 3.58 16.09
C CYS A 643 -11.48 2.13 15.60
N MET A 644 -12.14 1.83 14.49
CA MET A 644 -12.22 0.50 13.87
C MET A 644 -11.17 0.44 12.75
N HIS A 645 -10.07 -0.27 12.99
CA HIS A 645 -8.90 -0.25 12.12
C HIS A 645 -9.17 -0.86 10.74
N GLN A 646 -9.79 -2.04 10.65
CA GLN A 646 -10.01 -2.73 9.36
C GLN A 646 -10.79 -1.88 8.35
N PRO A 647 -11.98 -1.30 8.68
CA PRO A 647 -12.69 -0.38 7.77
C PRO A 647 -12.09 1.03 7.71
N SER A 648 -11.04 1.34 8.46
CA SER A 648 -10.50 2.70 8.65
C SER A 648 -11.57 3.72 9.10
N LEU A 649 -12.44 3.31 10.03
CA LEU A 649 -13.64 4.04 10.43
C LEU A 649 -13.52 4.57 11.86
N ILE A 650 -13.77 5.86 12.07
CA ILE A 650 -14.00 6.43 13.40
C ILE A 650 -15.52 6.49 13.60
N ALA A 651 -16.01 5.95 14.71
CA ALA A 651 -17.43 5.84 15.02
C ALA A 651 -17.73 6.34 16.44
N VAL A 652 -18.97 6.79 16.66
CA VAL A 652 -19.50 7.16 17.98
C VAL A 652 -20.74 6.31 18.26
N ILE A 653 -20.69 5.55 19.35
CA ILE A 653 -21.73 4.66 19.83
C ILE A 653 -22.54 5.37 20.91
N ASP A 654 -23.86 5.23 20.84
CA ASP A 654 -24.76 5.53 21.95
C ASP A 654 -25.07 4.22 22.70
N PRO A 655 -24.51 4.01 23.91
CA PRO A 655 -24.65 2.74 24.63
C PRO A 655 -26.09 2.51 25.14
N GLU A 656 -26.92 3.56 25.25
CA GLU A 656 -28.34 3.42 25.61
C GLU A 656 -29.19 2.89 24.46
N GLN A 657 -28.73 3.08 23.21
CA GLN A 657 -29.42 2.66 21.99
C GLN A 657 -28.81 1.40 21.35
N GLU A 658 -27.67 0.92 21.87
CA GLU A 658 -26.81 -0.10 21.24
C GLU A 658 -26.60 0.16 19.73
N ALA A 659 -26.27 1.41 19.35
CA ALA A 659 -26.21 1.84 17.96
C ALA A 659 -25.09 2.87 17.69
N VAL A 660 -24.49 2.80 16.50
CA VAL A 660 -23.59 3.84 15.97
C VAL A 660 -24.42 5.05 15.53
N VAL A 661 -24.27 6.17 16.24
CA VAL A 661 -25.03 7.41 16.02
C VAL A 661 -24.28 8.44 15.17
N TRP A 662 -22.98 8.25 14.94
CA TRP A 662 -22.17 8.98 13.96
C TRP A 662 -20.98 8.10 13.55
N ALA A 663 -20.56 8.15 12.30
CA ALA A 663 -19.30 7.59 11.85
C ALA A 663 -18.78 8.31 10.60
N LEU A 664 -17.45 8.26 10.42
CA LEU A 664 -16.73 8.80 9.27
C LEU A 664 -15.48 7.96 8.97
N GLY A 665 -15.12 7.88 7.69
CA GLY A 665 -13.91 7.21 7.19
C GLY A 665 -13.81 7.41 5.69
N ASP A 666 -12.70 8.00 5.23
CA ASP A 666 -12.34 8.29 3.84
C ASP A 666 -11.00 9.07 3.76
N GLN A 667 -10.73 9.96 4.73
CA GLN A 667 -9.58 10.88 4.73
C GLN A 667 -8.24 10.29 5.23
N TRP A 668 -8.29 9.12 5.86
CA TRP A 668 -7.20 8.47 6.61
C TRP A 668 -7.22 6.96 6.35
N LEU A 669 -6.14 6.25 6.69
CA LEU A 669 -6.06 4.80 6.57
C LEU A 669 -5.39 4.16 7.78
N TYR A 670 -6.02 3.11 8.31
CA TYR A 670 -5.62 2.41 9.53
C TYR A 670 -5.42 3.37 10.73
N PRO A 671 -6.38 4.27 11.01
CA PRO A 671 -6.25 5.29 12.05
C PRO A 671 -6.15 4.70 13.46
N HIS A 672 -5.47 5.43 14.34
CA HIS A 672 -5.34 5.17 15.78
C HIS A 672 -5.63 6.45 16.57
N GLU A 673 -6.04 6.29 17.83
CA GLU A 673 -6.24 7.35 18.82
C GLU A 673 -6.92 8.64 18.32
N PRO A 674 -8.18 8.57 17.86
CA PRO A 674 -8.98 9.77 17.72
C PRO A 674 -9.26 10.37 19.11
N VAL A 675 -8.94 11.64 19.30
CA VAL A 675 -9.15 12.36 20.56
C VAL A 675 -9.81 13.72 20.29
N VAL A 676 -10.97 13.97 20.90
CA VAL A 676 -11.64 15.28 20.84
C VAL A 676 -10.86 16.29 21.68
N LEU A 677 -10.47 17.41 21.08
CA LEU A 677 -9.84 18.53 21.77
C LEU A 677 -10.87 19.49 22.36
N SER A 678 -10.47 20.22 23.41
CA SER A 678 -11.27 21.26 24.07
C SER A 678 -11.70 22.40 23.14
N GLY A 679 -11.00 22.61 22.01
CA GLY A 679 -11.38 23.54 20.95
C GLY A 679 -12.53 23.08 20.05
N GLY A 680 -13.01 21.84 20.19
CA GLY A 680 -14.04 21.26 19.32
C GLY A 680 -13.51 20.78 17.96
N THR A 681 -12.24 20.35 17.93
CA THR A 681 -11.57 19.64 16.83
C THR A 681 -11.21 18.22 17.29
N MET A 682 -10.66 17.37 16.41
CA MET A 682 -10.13 16.06 16.80
C MET A 682 -8.67 15.93 16.36
N LEU A 683 -7.82 15.39 17.25
CA LEU A 683 -6.56 14.77 16.84
C LEU A 683 -6.82 13.35 16.34
N ILE A 684 -6.07 12.93 15.33
CA ILE A 684 -6.09 11.56 14.79
C ILE A 684 -4.65 11.17 14.44
N PHE A 685 -4.21 9.99 14.86
CA PHE A 685 -3.02 9.34 14.31
C PHE A 685 -3.44 8.57 13.05
N ASP A 686 -2.92 8.95 11.89
CA ASP A 686 -3.21 8.34 10.59
C ASP A 686 -1.94 7.65 10.07
N ASN A 687 -1.89 6.33 10.15
CA ASN A 687 -0.65 5.58 9.99
C ASN A 687 -0.10 5.60 8.55
N HIS A 688 -0.98 5.71 7.55
CA HIS A 688 -0.64 5.50 6.13
C HIS A 688 -1.05 6.65 5.19
N GLY A 689 -1.82 7.64 5.67
CA GLY A 689 -2.28 8.74 4.84
C GLY A 689 -3.57 8.43 4.06
N PRO A 690 -3.98 9.34 3.16
CA PRO A 690 -5.13 9.12 2.28
C PRO A 690 -4.85 7.97 1.30
N GLN A 691 -5.91 7.41 0.71
CA GLN A 691 -5.85 6.29 -0.26
C GLN A 691 -5.12 6.57 -1.59
N TRP A 692 -4.35 7.64 -1.67
CA TRP A 692 -3.49 8.00 -2.82
C TRP A 692 -2.01 8.10 -2.40
N HIS A 693 -1.71 8.11 -1.09
CA HIS A 693 -0.36 8.27 -0.51
C HIS A 693 0.30 6.94 -0.06
N TYR A 694 -0.38 5.80 -0.26
CA TYR A 694 -0.10 4.43 0.25
C TYR A 694 1.37 3.92 0.30
N MET A 695 2.34 4.56 -0.35
CA MET A 695 3.74 4.09 -0.44
C MET A 695 4.78 5.20 -0.22
N ASN A 696 4.51 6.08 0.75
CA ASN A 696 5.51 6.98 1.32
C ASN A 696 6.22 6.31 2.52
N ARG A 697 7.56 6.35 2.62
CA ARG A 697 8.28 5.93 3.84
C ARG A 697 8.17 6.94 4.99
N LEU A 698 7.41 8.02 4.76
CA LEU A 698 7.04 9.08 5.69
C LEU A 698 5.50 9.12 5.88
N ALA A 699 4.79 8.01 5.61
CA ALA A 699 3.33 8.01 5.44
C ALA A 699 2.50 8.33 6.69
N SER A 700 3.07 8.22 7.90
CA SER A 700 2.31 8.53 9.10
C SER A 700 2.09 10.03 9.24
N ARG A 701 0.88 10.39 9.65
CA ARG A 701 0.43 11.77 9.84
C ARG A 701 -0.27 11.91 11.20
N ILE A 702 -0.07 13.05 11.84
CA ILE A 702 -0.97 13.54 12.88
C ILE A 702 -1.85 14.60 12.25
N LEU A 703 -3.16 14.42 12.31
CA LEU A 703 -4.14 15.36 11.80
C LEU A 703 -4.79 16.11 12.96
N GLU A 704 -4.97 17.42 12.85
CA GLU A 704 -6.04 18.11 13.55
C GLU A 704 -7.16 18.42 12.57
N PHE A 705 -8.35 17.88 12.86
CA PHE A 705 -9.45 17.73 11.93
C PHE A 705 -10.74 18.28 12.52
N ASP A 706 -11.54 19.01 11.72
CA ASP A 706 -12.86 19.48 12.14
C ASP A 706 -13.96 18.48 11.68
N PRO A 707 -14.63 17.76 12.61
CA PRO A 707 -15.63 16.75 12.26
C PRO A 707 -16.95 17.32 11.70
N VAL A 708 -17.10 18.65 11.62
CA VAL A 708 -18.28 19.33 11.06
C VAL A 708 -18.01 19.80 9.63
N THR A 709 -16.90 20.51 9.40
CA THR A 709 -16.53 20.98 8.03
C THR A 709 -15.82 19.91 7.21
N ARG A 710 -15.28 18.88 7.88
CA ARG A 710 -14.42 17.82 7.32
C ARG A 710 -13.10 18.34 6.75
N GLU A 711 -12.59 19.45 7.30
CA GLU A 711 -11.31 20.04 6.91
C GLU A 711 -10.18 19.57 7.84
N VAL A 712 -9.03 19.24 7.26
CA VAL A 712 -7.75 19.12 7.99
C VAL A 712 -7.22 20.53 8.24
N LEU A 713 -7.29 20.98 9.49
CA LEU A 713 -6.87 22.32 9.90
C LEU A 713 -5.36 22.40 10.11
N TRP A 714 -4.75 21.31 10.57
CA TRP A 714 -3.31 21.17 10.77
C TRP A 714 -2.89 19.72 10.51
N GLU A 715 -1.65 19.53 10.07
CA GLU A 715 -1.07 18.22 9.75
C GLU A 715 0.41 18.22 10.14
N TYR A 716 0.88 17.16 10.78
CA TYR A 716 2.30 16.84 10.88
C TYR A 716 2.58 15.50 10.20
N THR A 717 3.68 15.39 9.46
CA THR A 717 4.12 14.19 8.74
C THR A 717 5.65 14.23 8.66
N GLY A 718 6.30 13.10 8.41
CA GLY A 718 7.75 13.03 8.34
C GLY A 718 8.34 13.76 7.13
N THR A 719 9.61 14.14 7.21
CA THR A 719 10.42 14.65 6.09
C THR A 719 11.57 13.69 5.79
N ARG A 720 12.23 13.86 4.64
CA ARG A 720 13.45 13.11 4.29
C ARG A 720 14.56 13.14 5.36
N GLN A 721 14.65 14.22 6.15
CA GLN A 721 15.66 14.39 7.20
C GLN A 721 15.16 13.99 8.60
N GLN A 722 13.85 14.00 8.82
CA GLN A 722 13.20 13.57 10.06
C GLN A 722 12.02 12.66 9.71
N PRO A 723 12.28 11.37 9.42
CA PRO A 723 11.21 10.44 9.07
C PRO A 723 10.22 10.23 10.22
N PHE A 724 9.02 9.83 9.87
CA PHE A 724 7.95 9.46 10.79
C PHE A 724 7.04 8.43 10.10
N HIS A 725 7.12 7.18 10.54
CA HIS A 725 6.38 6.06 9.97
C HIS A 725 6.16 4.97 11.03
N SER A 726 5.00 5.00 11.67
CA SER A 726 4.48 3.89 12.47
C SER A 726 3.61 3.00 11.58
N TYR A 727 4.13 1.84 11.15
CA TYR A 727 3.39 0.91 10.26
C TYR A 727 2.07 0.43 10.89
N PHE A 728 2.05 0.34 12.22
CA PHE A 728 0.92 -0.01 13.08
C PHE A 728 0.99 0.79 14.39
N CYS A 729 -0.03 0.71 15.25
CA CYS A 729 -0.13 1.46 16.50
C CYS A 729 0.12 2.97 16.28
N GLY A 730 0.99 3.59 17.07
CA GLY A 730 1.03 5.04 17.20
C GLY A 730 0.09 5.54 18.29
N SER A 731 0.49 6.62 18.96
CA SER A 731 -0.33 7.36 19.92
C SER A 731 -0.04 8.85 19.83
N VAL A 732 -1.03 9.68 20.20
CA VAL A 732 -0.90 11.14 20.16
C VAL A 732 -1.73 11.85 21.22
N ALA A 733 -1.08 12.73 21.98
CA ALA A 733 -1.71 13.52 23.05
C ALA A 733 -1.36 15.02 22.94
N GLN A 734 -2.35 15.89 23.17
CA GLN A 734 -2.11 17.34 23.33
C GLN A 734 -1.55 17.62 24.74
N LEU A 735 -0.45 18.36 24.80
CA LEU A 735 0.19 18.78 26.05
C LEU A 735 -0.33 20.16 26.52
N PRO A 736 -0.15 20.53 27.81
CA PRO A 736 -0.64 21.80 28.36
C PRO A 736 -0.08 23.07 27.70
N ASN A 737 1.06 22.97 27.02
CA ASN A 737 1.67 24.04 26.20
C ASN A 737 1.14 24.11 24.75
N ASN A 738 0.14 23.29 24.39
CA ASN A 738 -0.39 23.09 23.03
C ASN A 738 0.59 22.41 22.03
N ASN A 739 1.72 21.88 22.48
CA ASN A 739 2.50 20.93 21.70
C ASN A 739 1.80 19.56 21.67
N LEU A 740 2.22 18.67 20.77
CA LEU A 740 1.73 17.29 20.69
C LEU A 740 2.84 16.32 21.06
N LEU A 741 2.56 15.39 21.97
CA LEU A 741 3.41 14.23 22.25
C LEU A 741 2.97 13.06 21.36
N ILE A 742 3.90 12.45 20.65
CA ILE A 742 3.65 11.44 19.62
C ILE A 742 4.52 10.21 19.91
N SER A 743 3.95 9.00 19.86
CA SER A 743 4.73 7.76 19.82
C SER A 743 4.75 7.18 18.42
N GLU A 744 5.94 6.90 17.89
CA GLU A 744 6.17 6.20 16.64
C GLU A 744 6.51 4.74 16.96
N THR A 745 5.46 3.93 17.12
CA THR A 745 5.55 2.59 17.73
C THR A 745 6.53 1.67 17.02
N SER A 746 6.41 1.47 15.70
CA SER A 746 7.34 0.60 14.99
C SER A 746 8.76 1.15 14.94
N GLY A 747 8.94 2.48 15.03
CA GLY A 747 10.26 3.13 15.12
C GLY A 747 10.90 3.06 16.51
N GLY A 748 10.19 2.60 17.54
CA GLY A 748 10.70 2.55 18.91
C GLY A 748 11.02 3.94 19.48
N ARG A 749 10.30 4.97 19.03
CA ARG A 749 10.59 6.40 19.26
C ARG A 749 9.36 7.12 19.79
N ALA A 750 9.58 8.18 20.56
CA ALA A 750 8.55 9.16 20.90
C ALA A 750 9.13 10.58 20.84
N PHE A 751 8.32 11.56 20.48
CA PHE A 751 8.77 12.95 20.34
C PHE A 751 7.66 13.96 20.63
N GLU A 752 8.05 15.13 21.13
CA GLU A 752 7.18 16.29 21.29
C GLU A 752 7.40 17.27 20.13
N VAL A 753 6.32 17.61 19.43
CA VAL A 753 6.32 18.56 18.31
C VAL A 753 5.49 19.80 18.62
N THR A 754 6.05 20.97 18.29
CA THR A 754 5.37 22.27 18.36
C THR A 754 4.35 22.43 17.22
N ARG A 755 3.45 23.42 17.32
CA ARG A 755 2.49 23.70 16.23
C ARG A 755 3.16 24.27 14.97
N GLU A 756 4.36 24.82 15.14
CA GLU A 756 5.29 25.22 14.09
C GLU A 756 5.99 24.02 13.40
N LYS A 757 5.68 22.78 13.85
CA LYS A 757 6.22 21.49 13.37
C LYS A 757 7.68 21.20 13.74
N GLU A 758 8.25 21.93 14.68
CA GLU A 758 9.60 21.68 15.19
C GLU A 758 9.56 20.69 16.37
N ILE A 759 10.41 19.66 16.34
CA ILE A 759 10.62 18.73 17.46
C ILE A 759 11.42 19.43 18.57
N VAL A 760 10.91 19.38 19.80
CA VAL A 760 11.52 20.03 20.99
C VAL A 760 11.90 19.04 22.11
N TRP A 761 11.42 17.80 22.03
CA TRP A 761 11.87 16.68 22.84
C TRP A 761 11.81 15.40 22.01
N GLU A 762 12.80 14.51 22.12
CA GLU A 762 12.85 13.23 21.39
C GLU A 762 13.50 12.16 22.25
N TYR A 763 12.88 10.96 22.26
CA TYR A 763 13.33 9.79 22.99
C TYR A 763 13.29 8.55 22.08
N TYR A 764 14.37 7.77 22.09
CA TYR A 764 14.42 6.44 21.50
C TYR A 764 14.53 5.38 22.60
N ASN A 765 13.74 4.31 22.46
CA ASN A 765 13.75 3.18 23.37
C ASN A 765 15.19 2.63 23.52
N PRO A 766 15.76 2.51 24.73
CA PRO A 766 17.09 1.94 24.93
C PRO A 766 17.12 0.41 24.78
N PHE A 767 15.98 -0.26 24.88
CA PHE A 767 15.89 -1.72 24.77
C PHE A 767 15.98 -2.19 23.31
N ARG A 768 16.42 -3.45 23.14
CA ARG A 768 16.65 -4.10 21.86
C ARG A 768 16.13 -5.54 21.88
N GLY A 769 15.72 -6.04 20.73
CA GLY A 769 15.29 -7.41 20.49
C GLY A 769 16.00 -8.04 19.29
N GLY A 770 15.74 -9.32 19.03
CA GLY A 770 16.53 -10.13 18.09
C GLY A 770 17.71 -10.84 18.76
N GLU A 771 18.33 -11.80 18.07
CA GLU A 771 19.38 -12.66 18.66
C GLU A 771 20.68 -11.90 18.98
N ASN A 772 20.92 -10.79 18.29
CA ASN A 772 22.11 -9.93 18.37
C ASN A 772 21.74 -8.48 18.75
N GLY A 773 20.49 -8.22 19.14
CA GLY A 773 19.97 -6.87 19.42
C GLY A 773 19.67 -6.04 18.17
N GLU A 774 19.47 -6.69 17.02
CA GLU A 774 19.29 -6.08 15.71
C GLU A 774 17.99 -5.29 15.53
N HIS A 775 17.01 -5.41 16.43
CA HIS A 775 15.74 -4.66 16.38
C HIS A 775 15.57 -3.69 17.57
N ILE A 776 14.96 -2.52 17.35
CA ILE A 776 14.53 -1.63 18.44
C ILE A 776 13.19 -2.07 19.03
N ALA A 777 13.07 -2.02 20.36
CA ALA A 777 11.84 -2.35 21.06
C ALA A 777 10.75 -1.27 20.87
N VAL A 778 9.51 -1.69 20.60
CA VAL A 778 8.42 -0.78 20.22
C VAL A 778 7.93 0.07 21.39
N ILE A 779 7.51 1.32 21.12
CA ILE A 779 6.86 2.20 22.11
C ILE A 779 5.37 2.27 21.78
N PHE A 780 4.52 1.61 22.56
CA PHE A 780 3.07 1.70 22.36
C PHE A 780 2.55 3.08 22.73
N GLU A 781 3.06 3.64 23.83
CA GLU A 781 2.62 4.93 24.37
C GLU A 781 3.65 5.58 25.28
N ILE A 782 3.74 6.91 25.24
CA ILE A 782 4.23 7.72 26.35
C ILE A 782 3.14 8.72 26.76
N ILE A 783 2.73 8.67 28.03
CA ILE A 783 1.85 9.66 28.65
C ILE A 783 2.71 10.59 29.51
N ARG A 784 2.60 11.91 29.33
CA ARG A 784 3.29 12.88 30.19
C ARG A 784 2.36 13.44 31.25
N PHE A 785 2.74 13.26 32.51
CA PHE A 785 2.05 13.81 33.67
C PHE A 785 2.84 14.96 34.30
N PRO A 786 2.21 15.97 34.93
CA PRO A 786 2.94 16.92 35.76
C PRO A 786 3.52 16.20 36.99
N GLU A 787 4.69 16.63 37.48
CA GLU A 787 5.36 16.01 38.64
C GLU A 787 4.43 15.86 39.87
N SER A 788 3.52 16.82 40.08
CA SER A 788 2.53 16.81 41.16
C SER A 788 1.53 15.65 41.10
N TYR A 789 1.39 14.96 39.96
CA TYR A 789 0.56 13.76 39.81
C TYR A 789 1.17 12.53 40.48
N VAL A 790 2.51 12.48 40.59
CA VAL A 790 3.25 11.32 41.13
C VAL A 790 3.94 11.61 42.47
N ALA A 791 4.19 12.88 42.79
CA ALA A 791 4.99 13.29 43.94
C ALA A 791 4.47 12.78 45.31
N SER A 792 3.16 12.53 45.44
CA SER A 792 2.52 12.02 46.66
C SER A 792 3.01 10.62 47.07
N TRP A 793 3.22 9.73 46.10
CA TRP A 793 3.62 8.34 46.32
C TRP A 793 5.07 8.07 45.91
N LEU A 794 5.61 8.76 44.91
CA LEU A 794 6.99 8.60 44.44
C LEU A 794 8.03 9.08 45.46
N LEU A 795 7.71 10.13 46.25
CA LEU A 795 8.57 10.65 47.31
C LEU A 795 8.32 9.98 48.69
N SER A 796 7.56 8.87 48.72
CA SER A 796 7.14 8.18 49.95
C SER A 796 7.86 6.85 50.24
N GLY A 797 8.82 6.47 49.38
CA GLY A 797 9.64 5.26 49.50
C GLY A 797 11.04 5.52 50.05
#